data_AF-A0A0G4FQ05-F1
#
_entry.id   AF-A0A0G4FQ05-F1
#
_cell.length_a   1.000
_cell.length_b   1.000
_cell.length_c   1.000
_cell.angle_alpha   90.00
_cell.angle_beta   90.00
_cell.angle_gamma   90.00
#
_symmetry.space_group_name_H-M   'P 1'
#
loop_
_entity.id
_entity.type
_entity.pdbx_description
1 polymer ?
#
loop_
_entity_poly.entity_id
_entity_poly.type
_entity_poly.pdbx_seq_one_letter_code
_entity_poly.pdbx_strand_id
1 'polypeptide(L)'
;MSGQGDLDLYAVLGVDKTAPLAEIRKAFRQKAVKEHPDKGGDPTVFQNINKAYEVLSDGKLRAHYDKTGRAVRSAEEEFMESFSKGKGGKAGGGDKASDANVIDVAERLVRPKGDQTHEEGFQEWLRSRNQKDSLITDDIILDRLGTCKTSYETVPHRCRHATQKVVRRKDIKISKRSDVMDDPSRLCETITVKLRPELEWGEVLVNIRYAAVNPYDITLMAAGEDVLRSWHQDSTTSALPLGHTSAAYNYGTIAGDRTILGSEGVAVVEKVGPGVKDLREGDWVVPLKDTLGTWQVAAVWRERDLLKIPQELIPIEYAALAKELYLAYRLVDLCSESLQPGDGVVVNGANGLVGQLVIQLAKLIGFRPIAVIRRHSESSFETLVEHLHELGANRVFAEDDPIRHRLLAEGAALPKMALDCVLGSTSTAKLTQALDVGGRVVVYGGMSGQPFQLPWHMLVSSEIKVESFYLNRWLESGRNQTKMVENLESFAKLIDNKKLAIQTREFPLTDITSAMKFLTEKGRIAKPLLAVPTIQEEEAGLQAKAAEEKNKAIKSKELEESLFAQNIPETQIKKTLEGLHIVECESAGDEKATLVWLHDFGQIPDEYLSLFKRSFSKDEVLEHVKVVIPSAPKTVGTDEDPSWWCGDFLFDTTAAKSNSGGSGGSLDEKLKLEELQALGEIEESCALVAQLIKRELRENRQEPEKLMLGGVGQGALIALFTALTQLDVAIGGVCCFGMQVLPGKVLDILAEKATSPSAKFSKLFLLHGSNDTVAPPGCGEKLKKMLGQRGINATFDVVPNGKHEVSAEELGHLTAVMTLSLKLY
;
A
#
# COMPACT_ATOMS: atom_id res chain seq x y z
N MET A 1 33.40 50.14 -24.57
CA MET A 1 33.38 49.90 -23.12
C MET A 1 32.01 50.27 -22.58
N SER A 2 31.22 49.29 -22.12
CA SER A 2 30.14 49.42 -21.12
C SER A 2 29.39 48.08 -21.04
N GLY A 3 29.96 47.10 -20.32
CA GLY A 3 29.23 45.93 -19.83
C GLY A 3 28.61 46.27 -18.48
N GLN A 4 27.43 45.74 -18.19
CA GLN A 4 26.77 45.82 -16.88
C GLN A 4 27.79 45.50 -15.78
N GLY A 5 28.10 46.49 -14.93
CA GLY A 5 29.08 46.34 -13.86
C GLY A 5 28.51 45.49 -12.73
N ASP A 6 29.18 44.39 -12.39
CA ASP A 6 28.99 43.70 -11.12
C ASP A 6 29.18 44.69 -9.96
N LEU A 7 28.26 44.67 -9.01
CA LEU A 7 28.24 45.56 -7.85
C LEU A 7 29.50 45.32 -6.99
N ASP A 8 30.24 46.37 -6.63
CA ASP A 8 31.40 46.26 -5.73
C ASP A 8 30.95 46.08 -4.28
N LEU A 9 31.10 44.87 -3.74
CA LEU A 9 30.63 44.50 -2.40
C LEU A 9 31.34 45.28 -1.28
N TYR A 10 32.60 45.68 -1.49
CA TYR A 10 33.35 46.51 -0.54
C TYR A 10 32.79 47.93 -0.50
N ALA A 11 32.46 48.49 -1.68
CA ALA A 11 31.80 49.79 -1.78
C ALA A 11 30.39 49.77 -1.16
N VAL A 12 29.65 48.65 -1.31
CA VAL A 12 28.33 48.46 -0.72
C VAL A 12 28.38 48.50 0.81
N LEU A 13 29.40 47.93 1.45
CA LEU A 13 29.60 48.07 2.90
C LEU A 13 30.36 49.35 3.29
N GLY A 14 31.00 50.02 2.34
CA GLY A 14 31.79 51.23 2.57
C GLY A 14 33.09 50.95 3.33
N VAL A 15 33.72 49.81 3.08
CA VAL A 15 34.95 49.34 3.74
C VAL A 15 36.03 49.07 2.70
N ASP A 16 37.30 49.15 3.12
CA ASP A 16 38.43 48.85 2.23
C ASP A 16 38.56 47.34 1.95
N LYS A 17 39.17 46.97 0.80
CA LYS A 17 39.44 45.56 0.46
C LYS A 17 40.31 44.85 1.49
N THR A 18 41.14 45.58 2.21
CA THR A 18 42.00 45.07 3.29
C THR A 18 41.32 45.09 4.66
N ALA A 19 40.05 45.51 4.76
CA ALA A 19 39.36 45.67 6.03
C ALA A 19 39.28 44.34 6.80
N PRO A 20 39.65 44.32 8.10
CA PRO A 20 39.52 43.14 8.94
C PRO A 20 38.04 42.81 9.18
N LEU A 21 37.74 41.54 9.47
CA LEU A 21 36.36 41.05 9.67
C LEU A 21 35.57 41.85 10.72
N ALA A 22 36.25 42.34 11.76
CA ALA A 22 35.63 43.18 12.79
C ALA A 22 35.07 44.49 12.23
N GLU A 23 35.74 45.07 11.23
CA GLU A 23 35.33 46.31 10.56
C GLU A 23 34.17 46.05 9.59
N ILE A 24 34.21 44.95 8.83
CA ILE A 24 33.11 44.49 7.96
C ILE A 24 31.82 44.28 8.78
N ARG A 25 31.92 43.60 9.92
CA ARG A 25 30.80 43.39 10.85
C ARG A 25 30.26 44.69 11.42
N LYS A 26 31.14 45.65 11.73
CA LYS A 26 30.75 46.96 12.26
C LYS A 26 30.01 47.78 11.18
N ALA A 27 30.54 47.82 9.96
CA ALA A 27 29.96 48.53 8.83
C ALA A 27 28.59 47.95 8.43
N PHE A 28 28.48 46.62 8.40
CA PHE A 28 27.20 45.95 8.16
C PHE A 28 26.14 46.34 9.20
N ARG A 29 26.44 46.25 10.50
CA ARG A 29 25.47 46.64 11.55
C ARG A 29 25.02 48.09 11.43
N GLN A 30 25.93 49.01 11.09
CA GLN A 30 25.60 50.43 10.92
C GLN A 30 24.70 50.66 9.71
N LYS A 31 24.99 50.02 8.57
CA LYS A 31 24.18 50.16 7.35
C LYS A 31 22.86 49.41 7.42
N ALA A 32 22.83 48.21 7.99
CA ALA A 32 21.61 47.42 8.15
C ALA A 32 20.58 48.11 9.04
N VAL A 33 21.01 48.81 10.09
CA VAL A 33 20.10 49.60 10.95
C VAL A 33 19.57 50.85 10.23
N LYS A 34 20.38 51.46 9.37
CA LYS A 34 20.04 52.69 8.65
C LYS A 34 19.11 52.43 7.46
N GLU A 35 19.38 51.39 6.69
CA GLU A 35 18.69 51.08 5.43
C GLU A 35 17.63 49.97 5.61
N HIS A 36 17.21 49.68 6.85
CA HIS A 36 16.18 48.67 7.11
C HIS A 36 14.82 49.09 6.50
N PRO A 37 14.10 48.19 5.79
CA PRO A 37 12.81 48.50 5.18
C PRO A 37 11.76 49.03 6.18
N ASP A 38 11.71 48.45 7.39
CA ASP A 38 10.81 48.89 8.47
C ASP A 38 11.11 50.30 8.99
N LYS A 39 12.28 50.86 8.66
CA LYS A 39 12.69 52.23 9.02
C LYS A 39 12.67 53.19 7.81
N GLY A 40 12.05 52.77 6.70
CA GLY A 40 11.92 53.56 5.49
C GLY A 40 13.10 53.46 4.51
N GLY A 41 13.97 52.46 4.66
CA GLY A 41 15.06 52.18 3.71
C GLY A 41 14.59 51.44 2.45
N ASP A 42 15.38 51.51 1.38
CA ASP A 42 15.09 50.81 0.11
C ASP A 42 15.40 49.29 0.25
N PRO A 43 14.40 48.41 0.02
CA PRO A 43 14.60 46.96 0.08
C PRO A 43 15.74 46.44 -0.82
N THR A 44 15.96 47.07 -1.97
CA THR A 44 17.01 46.71 -2.93
C THR A 44 18.40 47.04 -2.37
N VAL A 45 18.52 48.18 -1.70
CA VAL A 45 19.75 48.61 -1.03
C VAL A 45 20.05 47.70 0.16
N PHE A 46 19.03 47.33 0.94
CA PHE A 46 19.16 46.40 2.06
C PHE A 46 19.60 45.00 1.62
N GLN A 47 19.03 44.48 0.52
CA GLN A 47 19.45 43.21 -0.09
C GLN A 47 20.92 43.24 -0.51
N ASN A 48 21.37 44.32 -1.15
CA ASN A 48 22.78 44.49 -1.53
C ASN A 48 23.70 44.51 -0.31
N ILE A 49 23.29 45.16 0.79
CA ILE A 49 24.05 45.19 2.06
C ILE A 49 24.17 43.78 2.66
N ASN A 50 23.08 42.99 2.66
CA ASN A 50 23.12 41.60 3.14
C ASN A 50 24.02 40.72 2.27
N LYS A 51 23.90 40.83 0.94
CA LYS A 51 24.74 40.11 -0.03
C LYS A 51 26.22 40.42 0.16
N ALA A 52 26.56 41.70 0.35
CA ALA A 52 27.94 42.11 0.59
C ALA A 52 28.47 41.57 1.92
N TYR A 53 27.65 41.53 2.97
CA TYR A 53 28.06 40.96 4.25
C TYR A 53 28.21 39.44 4.22
N GLU A 54 27.32 38.71 3.56
CA GLU A 54 27.38 37.25 3.41
C GLU A 54 28.70 36.82 2.75
N VAL A 55 29.07 37.47 1.64
CA VAL A 55 30.29 37.15 0.90
C VAL A 55 31.55 37.64 1.64
N LEU A 56 31.56 38.86 2.18
CA LEU A 56 32.77 39.45 2.77
C LEU A 56 33.04 39.00 4.21
N SER A 57 32.04 38.43 4.91
CA SER A 57 32.22 37.93 6.27
C SER A 57 32.74 36.48 6.34
N ASP A 58 32.59 35.71 5.25
CA ASP A 58 33.13 34.36 5.10
C ASP A 58 34.50 34.39 4.41
N GLY A 59 35.52 33.81 5.04
CA GLY A 59 36.89 33.85 4.52
C GLY A 59 37.10 33.16 3.18
N LYS A 60 36.33 32.10 2.88
CA LYS A 60 36.43 31.36 1.61
C LYS A 60 35.69 32.10 0.49
N LEU A 61 34.48 32.59 0.77
CA LEU A 61 33.69 33.35 -0.19
C LEU A 61 34.35 34.69 -0.54
N ARG A 62 34.92 35.38 0.47
CA ARG A 62 35.71 36.60 0.27
C ARG A 62 36.94 36.33 -0.58
N ALA A 63 37.71 35.27 -0.29
CA ALA A 63 38.89 34.92 -1.09
C ALA A 63 38.53 34.55 -2.54
N HIS A 64 37.37 33.91 -2.76
CA HIS A 64 36.86 33.65 -4.10
C HIS A 64 36.49 34.95 -4.82
N TYR A 65 35.70 35.83 -4.17
CA TYR A 65 35.31 37.13 -4.70
C TYR A 65 36.51 38.02 -5.01
N ASP A 66 37.52 38.06 -4.14
CA ASP A 66 38.77 38.81 -4.33
C ASP A 66 39.57 38.31 -5.54
N LYS A 67 39.45 37.00 -5.86
CA LYS A 67 40.15 36.36 -6.98
C LYS A 67 39.40 36.49 -8.30
N THR A 68 38.06 36.42 -8.29
CA THR A 68 37.25 36.30 -9.52
C THR A 68 36.44 37.56 -9.83
N GLY A 69 36.29 38.48 -8.87
CA GLY A 69 35.38 39.62 -8.95
C GLY A 69 33.90 39.25 -8.92
N ARG A 70 33.56 37.96 -8.73
CA ARG A 70 32.18 37.43 -8.78
C ARG A 70 31.82 36.74 -7.48
N ALA A 71 30.65 37.07 -6.94
CA ALA A 71 30.11 36.37 -5.77
C ALA A 71 29.64 34.96 -6.18
N VAL A 72 29.97 33.95 -5.38
CA VAL A 72 29.34 32.62 -5.48
C VAL A 72 27.86 32.80 -5.15
N ARG A 73 26.97 32.35 -6.03
CA ARG A 73 25.52 32.52 -5.89
C ARG A 73 24.98 31.54 -4.85
N SER A 74 23.96 31.95 -4.10
CA SER A 74 23.28 31.02 -3.18
C SER A 74 22.44 30.01 -3.98
N ALA A 75 22.14 28.85 -3.39
CA ALA A 75 21.27 27.85 -4.01
C ALA A 75 19.86 28.42 -4.30
N GLU A 76 19.37 29.36 -3.48
CA GLU A 76 18.11 30.04 -3.73
C GLU A 76 18.21 30.98 -4.94
N GLU A 77 19.31 31.73 -5.09
CA GLU A 77 19.52 32.60 -6.26
C GLU A 77 19.57 31.80 -7.57
N GLU A 78 20.24 30.64 -7.59
CA GLU A 78 20.28 29.74 -8.77
C GLU A 78 18.91 29.16 -9.09
N PHE A 79 18.16 28.73 -8.07
CA PHE A 79 16.81 28.22 -8.23
C PHE A 79 15.86 29.32 -8.77
N MET A 80 15.92 30.54 -8.22
CA MET A 80 15.12 31.68 -8.67
C MET A 80 15.39 32.09 -10.12
N GLU A 81 16.64 32.01 -10.58
CA GLU A 81 17.01 32.34 -11.96
C GLU A 81 16.41 31.34 -12.97
N SER A 82 16.23 30.07 -12.56
CA SER A 82 15.60 29.04 -13.42
C SER A 82 14.18 29.40 -13.84
N PHE A 83 13.43 30.13 -13.00
CA PHE A 83 12.09 30.67 -13.30
C PHE A 83 12.14 32.02 -14.03
N SER A 84 13.23 32.77 -13.86
CA SER A 84 13.37 34.14 -14.39
C SER A 84 13.70 34.17 -15.89
N LYS A 85 14.28 33.10 -16.45
CA LYS A 85 14.65 33.00 -17.88
C LYS A 85 13.46 32.92 -18.85
N GLY A 86 12.21 32.94 -18.37
CA GLY A 86 10.99 32.97 -19.18
C GLY A 86 10.57 34.35 -19.72
N LYS A 87 11.18 35.46 -19.27
CA LYS A 87 10.81 36.82 -19.72
C LYS A 87 11.85 37.42 -20.67
N GLY A 88 11.57 37.35 -21.97
CA GLY A 88 12.17 38.24 -22.97
C GLY A 88 12.50 37.56 -24.31
N GLY A 89 11.54 37.50 -25.23
CA GLY A 89 11.84 37.02 -26.58
C GLY A 89 10.63 36.79 -27.49
N LYS A 90 9.81 37.81 -27.76
CA LYS A 90 8.96 37.83 -28.95
C LYS A 90 8.87 39.23 -29.54
N ALA A 91 9.76 39.53 -30.48
CA ALA A 91 9.54 40.44 -31.61
C ALA A 91 10.69 40.29 -32.61
N GLY A 92 10.36 39.99 -33.88
CA GLY A 92 11.28 40.22 -35.02
C GLY A 92 11.92 38.99 -35.65
N GLY A 93 11.12 38.02 -36.10
CA GLY A 93 11.56 37.07 -37.12
C GLY A 93 11.65 37.80 -38.47
N GLY A 94 12.86 38.02 -38.96
CA GLY A 94 13.13 38.64 -40.25
C GLY A 94 14.47 38.17 -40.76
N ASP A 95 14.52 36.91 -41.20
CA ASP A 95 15.67 36.42 -41.95
C ASP A 95 15.37 36.48 -43.45
N LYS A 96 16.20 37.26 -44.13
CA LYS A 96 16.23 37.40 -45.58
C LYS A 96 16.73 36.08 -46.18
N ALA A 97 15.82 35.34 -46.80
CA ALA A 97 16.20 34.40 -47.84
C ALA A 97 16.68 35.19 -49.05
N SER A 98 17.91 34.96 -49.47
CA SER A 98 18.43 35.45 -50.75
C SER A 98 17.88 34.59 -51.88
N ASP A 99 17.30 35.28 -52.86
CA ASP A 99 16.85 34.79 -54.16
C ASP A 99 17.90 33.93 -54.90
N ALA A 100 17.48 32.74 -55.29
CA ALA A 100 17.77 32.16 -56.60
C ALA A 100 16.82 30.97 -56.83
N ASN A 101 15.96 31.11 -57.84
CA ASN A 101 15.04 30.13 -58.44
C ASN A 101 13.54 30.35 -58.14
N VAL A 102 13.07 31.55 -58.47
CA VAL A 102 11.76 31.72 -59.10
C VAL A 102 11.96 31.47 -60.61
N ILE A 103 10.89 31.00 -61.27
CA ILE A 103 10.74 30.71 -62.71
C ILE A 103 11.01 29.24 -63.05
N ASP A 104 9.97 28.42 -63.00
CA ASP A 104 9.47 27.69 -64.18
C ASP A 104 8.32 26.71 -63.81
N VAL A 105 7.29 27.23 -63.13
CA VAL A 105 6.06 26.47 -62.84
C VAL A 105 4.94 26.83 -63.83
N ALA A 106 5.14 27.87 -64.64
CA ALA A 106 4.11 28.44 -65.50
C ALA A 106 4.18 28.00 -66.98
N GLU A 107 5.25 27.33 -67.45
CA GLU A 107 5.34 26.90 -68.86
C GLU A 107 4.95 25.44 -69.15
N ARG A 108 4.67 24.61 -68.13
CA ARG A 108 4.31 23.19 -68.33
C ARG A 108 2.81 22.91 -68.57
N LEU A 109 1.97 23.94 -68.67
CA LEU A 109 0.50 23.82 -68.72
C LEU A 109 -0.14 24.02 -70.12
N VAL A 110 0.55 23.73 -71.22
CA VAL A 110 -0.02 23.91 -72.58
C VAL A 110 0.14 22.68 -73.50
N ARG A 111 -0.94 21.88 -73.55
CA ARG A 111 -1.51 21.14 -74.71
C ARG A 111 -0.91 19.78 -75.18
N PRO A 112 -1.73 18.91 -75.83
CA PRO A 112 -2.01 17.58 -75.26
C PRO A 112 -1.74 16.36 -76.19
N LYS A 113 -1.95 15.17 -75.57
CA LYS A 113 -2.26 13.82 -76.09
C LYS A 113 -1.11 12.85 -76.39
N GLY A 114 -1.18 11.71 -75.70
CA GLY A 114 -0.68 10.40 -76.11
C GLY A 114 -0.82 9.42 -74.94
N ASP A 115 -1.52 8.30 -75.14
CA ASP A 115 -1.78 7.27 -74.13
C ASP A 115 -0.48 6.82 -73.45
N GLN A 116 -0.34 7.10 -72.15
CA GLN A 116 0.69 6.52 -71.29
C GLN A 116 0.03 5.87 -70.08
N THR A 117 0.50 4.68 -69.74
CA THR A 117 -0.10 3.88 -68.67
C THR A 117 0.38 4.37 -67.30
N HIS A 118 -0.39 4.07 -66.25
CA HIS A 118 -0.17 4.55 -64.86
C HIS A 118 1.25 4.25 -64.31
N GLU A 119 1.94 3.28 -64.90
CA GLU A 119 3.31 2.88 -64.57
C GLU A 119 4.36 3.83 -65.20
N GLU A 120 4.16 4.27 -66.44
CA GLU A 120 5.13 5.12 -67.14
C GLU A 120 5.20 6.52 -66.52
N GLY A 121 4.04 7.09 -66.13
CA GLY A 121 3.97 8.34 -65.37
C GLY A 121 4.58 8.24 -63.97
N PHE A 122 4.57 7.05 -63.36
CA PHE A 122 5.20 6.79 -62.05
C PHE A 122 6.72 6.63 -62.16
N GLN A 123 7.20 5.98 -63.23
CA GLN A 123 8.63 5.83 -63.53
C GLN A 123 9.28 7.16 -63.94
N GLU A 124 8.54 8.05 -64.61
CA GLU A 124 9.01 9.39 -64.96
C GLU A 124 9.00 10.33 -63.73
N TRP A 125 8.04 10.15 -62.82
CA TRP A 125 8.05 10.76 -61.48
C TRP A 125 9.27 10.33 -60.64
N LEU A 126 9.63 9.03 -60.67
CA LEU A 126 10.82 8.48 -60.00
C LEU A 126 12.14 9.01 -60.55
N ARG A 127 12.27 9.20 -61.87
CA ARG A 127 13.50 9.72 -62.50
C ARG A 127 13.71 11.22 -62.29
N SER A 128 12.64 11.98 -62.05
CA SER A 128 12.72 13.43 -61.81
C SER A 128 13.38 13.80 -60.48
N ARG A 129 13.45 12.85 -59.53
CA ARG A 129 14.17 12.99 -58.27
C ARG A 129 15.51 12.27 -58.35
N ASN A 130 16.47 12.94 -58.97
CA ASN A 130 17.87 12.55 -58.95
C ASN A 130 18.44 12.80 -57.53
N GLN A 131 18.17 11.89 -56.59
CA GLN A 131 18.99 11.71 -55.39
C GLN A 131 19.29 10.22 -55.25
N LYS A 132 20.53 9.87 -55.60
CA LYS A 132 21.14 8.59 -55.28
C LYS A 132 21.06 8.34 -53.77
N ASP A 133 20.83 7.07 -53.44
CA ASP A 133 20.91 6.44 -52.12
C ASP A 133 19.76 6.68 -51.13
N SER A 134 18.78 5.77 -51.16
CA SER A 134 18.49 4.92 -49.99
C SER A 134 17.56 3.77 -50.39
N LEU A 135 18.10 2.75 -51.06
CA LEU A 135 17.66 1.39 -50.71
C LEU A 135 17.94 1.28 -49.22
N ILE A 136 16.90 1.16 -48.39
CA ILE A 136 17.08 0.88 -46.96
C ILE A 136 17.66 -0.54 -46.92
N THR A 137 18.99 -0.62 -46.99
CA THR A 137 19.72 -1.86 -46.76
C THR A 137 19.78 -2.11 -45.26
N ASP A 138 19.96 -3.37 -44.88
CA ASP A 138 20.14 -3.76 -43.47
C ASP A 138 21.21 -2.88 -42.80
N ASP A 139 22.28 -2.54 -43.52
CA ASP A 139 23.36 -1.68 -43.01
C ASP A 139 22.91 -0.24 -42.67
N ILE A 140 21.95 0.35 -43.40
CA ILE A 140 21.42 1.70 -43.10
C ILE A 140 20.46 1.67 -41.91
N ILE A 141 19.71 0.57 -41.73
CA ILE A 141 18.90 0.34 -40.52
C ILE A 141 19.83 0.17 -39.32
N LEU A 142 20.89 -0.63 -39.46
CA LEU A 142 21.86 -0.89 -38.40
C LEU A 142 22.63 0.38 -38.00
N ASP A 143 22.96 1.27 -38.95
CA ASP A 143 23.66 2.53 -38.66
C ASP A 143 22.72 3.58 -38.00
N ARG A 144 21.47 3.70 -38.46
CA ARG A 144 20.44 4.53 -37.79
C ARG A 144 20.05 4.01 -36.40
N LEU A 145 20.08 2.69 -36.21
CA LEU A 145 19.82 2.03 -34.93
C LEU A 145 21.09 1.81 -34.11
N GLY A 146 22.27 2.26 -34.58
CA GLY A 146 23.56 2.19 -33.89
C GLY A 146 24.00 0.79 -33.42
N THR A 147 23.81 -0.23 -34.24
CA THR A 147 24.09 -1.63 -33.90
C THR A 147 25.34 -2.13 -34.58
N CYS A 148 26.41 -2.34 -33.81
CA CYS A 148 27.57 -3.11 -34.27
C CYS A 148 27.18 -4.58 -34.49
N LYS A 149 27.80 -5.22 -35.48
CA LYS A 149 27.57 -6.61 -35.95
C LYS A 149 27.99 -7.70 -34.93
N THR A 150 28.07 -7.38 -33.64
CA THR A 150 28.45 -8.29 -32.57
C THR A 150 27.22 -8.69 -31.76
N SER A 151 26.67 -9.83 -32.20
CA SER A 151 25.63 -10.72 -31.66
C SER A 151 24.28 -10.14 -31.20
N TYR A 152 23.21 -10.55 -31.92
CA TYR A 152 21.82 -10.60 -31.44
C TYR A 152 21.62 -11.64 -30.32
N GLU A 153 22.70 -12.09 -29.68
CA GLU A 153 22.63 -13.12 -28.65
C GLU A 153 22.02 -12.51 -27.39
N THR A 154 20.99 -13.16 -26.89
CA THR A 154 20.33 -12.81 -25.64
C THR A 154 21.33 -12.89 -24.49
N VAL A 155 21.17 -12.00 -23.51
CA VAL A 155 22.10 -11.93 -22.36
C VAL A 155 21.51 -12.68 -21.17
N PRO A 156 22.14 -13.77 -20.68
CA PRO A 156 21.63 -14.49 -19.52
C PRO A 156 21.80 -13.69 -18.23
N HIS A 157 20.86 -13.84 -17.31
CA HIS A 157 20.95 -13.32 -15.94
C HIS A 157 20.60 -14.38 -14.89
N ARG A 158 20.96 -14.10 -13.63
CA ARG A 158 20.82 -15.06 -12.53
C ARG A 158 19.46 -15.02 -11.83
N CYS A 159 18.80 -13.86 -11.80
CA CYS A 159 17.48 -13.71 -11.18
C CYS A 159 16.47 -14.63 -11.87
N ARG A 160 15.97 -15.64 -11.14
CA ARG A 160 14.98 -16.60 -11.68
C ARG A 160 13.56 -16.31 -11.26
N HIS A 161 13.39 -15.64 -10.13
CA HIS A 161 12.08 -15.37 -9.56
C HIS A 161 11.98 -13.93 -9.09
N ALA A 162 10.79 -13.37 -9.15
CA ALA A 162 10.48 -12.07 -8.58
C ALA A 162 9.15 -12.14 -7.82
N THR A 163 9.17 -11.67 -6.58
CA THR A 163 7.94 -11.41 -5.84
C THR A 163 7.30 -10.12 -6.35
N GLN A 164 6.01 -10.19 -6.61
CA GLN A 164 5.21 -9.16 -7.23
C GLN A 164 3.88 -9.00 -6.53
N LYS A 165 3.33 -7.80 -6.64
CA LYS A 165 2.07 -7.41 -6.03
C LYS A 165 1.09 -7.10 -7.13
N VAL A 166 0.02 -7.86 -7.17
CA VAL A 166 -0.88 -7.90 -8.30
C VAL A 166 -2.32 -7.76 -7.87
N VAL A 167 -3.18 -7.31 -8.80
CA VAL A 167 -4.64 -7.40 -8.66
C VAL A 167 -5.19 -8.35 -9.72
N ARG A 168 -6.14 -9.21 -9.35
CA ARG A 168 -6.84 -10.14 -10.27
C ARG A 168 -8.01 -9.45 -10.98
N ARG A 169 -8.14 -9.67 -12.28
CA ARG A 169 -9.19 -9.07 -13.14
C ARG A 169 -10.62 -9.41 -12.70
N LYS A 170 -10.87 -10.62 -12.19
CA LYS A 170 -12.23 -11.10 -11.84
C LYS A 170 -12.77 -10.53 -10.52
N ASP A 171 -11.88 -10.05 -9.66
CA ASP A 171 -12.25 -9.53 -8.34
C ASP A 171 -12.66 -8.05 -8.39
N ILE A 172 -12.46 -7.40 -9.54
CA ILE A 172 -12.93 -6.04 -9.82
C ILE A 172 -14.40 -6.09 -10.24
N LYS A 173 -15.29 -6.43 -9.29
CA LYS A 173 -16.72 -6.12 -9.40
C LYS A 173 -16.94 -4.79 -8.69
N ILE A 174 -16.94 -3.69 -9.46
CA ILE A 174 -17.18 -2.35 -8.91
C ILE A 174 -18.66 -2.23 -8.54
N SER A 175 -19.07 -2.72 -7.37
CA SER A 175 -20.39 -2.39 -6.83
C SER A 175 -20.40 -0.98 -6.26
N LYS A 176 -19.33 -0.51 -5.57
CA LYS A 176 -19.13 0.89 -5.14
C LYS A 176 -17.63 1.19 -4.91
N ARG A 177 -17.15 2.34 -5.38
CA ARG A 177 -15.76 2.85 -5.17
C ARG A 177 -15.39 3.02 -3.69
N SER A 178 -16.39 3.21 -2.81
CA SER A 178 -16.21 3.25 -1.36
C SER A 178 -15.56 1.98 -0.82
N ASP A 179 -15.99 0.82 -1.33
CA ASP A 179 -15.63 -0.49 -0.77
C ASP A 179 -14.13 -0.80 -1.02
N VAL A 180 -13.56 -0.26 -2.10
CA VAL A 180 -12.12 -0.36 -2.42
C VAL A 180 -11.30 0.67 -1.63
N MET A 181 -11.86 1.84 -1.32
CA MET A 181 -11.16 2.86 -0.52
C MET A 181 -11.11 2.51 0.97
N ASP A 182 -12.05 1.70 1.46
CA ASP A 182 -12.13 1.29 2.85
C ASP A 182 -11.10 0.20 3.22
N ASP A 183 -10.84 -0.75 2.33
CA ASP A 183 -9.78 -1.76 2.53
C ASP A 183 -9.16 -2.24 1.19
N PRO A 184 -8.32 -1.40 0.55
CA PRO A 184 -7.69 -1.75 -0.74
C PRO A 184 -6.73 -2.94 -0.64
N SER A 185 -6.33 -3.34 0.58
CA SER A 185 -5.46 -4.50 0.82
C SER A 185 -6.07 -5.82 0.39
N ARG A 186 -7.41 -5.94 0.42
CA ARG A 186 -8.13 -7.17 0.05
C ARG A 186 -7.99 -7.54 -1.43
N LEU A 187 -7.69 -6.57 -2.29
CA LEU A 187 -7.55 -6.79 -3.73
C LEU A 187 -6.10 -7.10 -4.14
N CYS A 188 -5.14 -6.88 -3.25
CA CYS A 188 -3.72 -7.05 -3.53
C CYS A 188 -3.26 -8.48 -3.19
N GLU A 189 -2.89 -9.25 -4.21
CA GLU A 189 -2.29 -10.57 -4.06
C GLU A 189 -0.76 -10.47 -4.14
N THR A 190 -0.07 -11.25 -3.31
CA THR A 190 1.38 -11.44 -3.44
C THR A 190 1.65 -12.71 -4.20
N ILE A 191 2.39 -12.62 -5.29
CA ILE A 191 2.75 -13.77 -6.12
C ILE A 191 4.25 -13.80 -6.34
N THR A 192 4.80 -14.99 -6.47
CA THR A 192 6.17 -15.18 -6.96
C THR A 192 6.09 -15.73 -8.37
N VAL A 193 6.72 -15.03 -9.33
CA VAL A 193 6.74 -15.46 -10.72
C VAL A 193 8.14 -15.86 -11.15
N LYS A 194 8.20 -16.74 -12.13
CA LYS A 194 9.45 -17.08 -12.81
C LYS A 194 9.74 -16.03 -13.88
N LEU A 195 10.88 -15.36 -13.76
CA LEU A 195 11.37 -14.46 -14.80
C LEU A 195 12.03 -15.26 -15.93
N ARG A 196 12.00 -14.69 -17.13
CA ARG A 196 12.74 -15.26 -18.26
C ARG A 196 14.23 -15.28 -17.91
N PRO A 197 15.00 -16.27 -18.37
CA PRO A 197 16.38 -16.43 -17.95
C PRO A 197 17.38 -15.49 -18.67
N GLU A 198 16.91 -14.79 -19.70
CA GLU A 198 17.71 -14.04 -20.65
C GLU A 198 17.01 -12.74 -21.04
N LEU A 199 17.82 -11.70 -21.33
CA LEU A 199 17.38 -10.39 -21.80
C LEU A 199 17.44 -10.32 -23.32
N GLU A 200 16.37 -9.81 -23.92
CA GLU A 200 16.30 -9.49 -25.35
C GLU A 200 16.86 -8.10 -25.66
N TRP A 201 16.85 -7.77 -26.94
CA TRP A 201 17.33 -6.49 -27.46
C TRP A 201 16.64 -5.29 -26.80
N GLY A 202 17.44 -4.38 -26.24
CA GLY A 202 17.00 -3.16 -25.58
C GLY A 202 16.35 -3.39 -24.21
N GLU A 203 16.45 -4.59 -23.65
CA GLU A 203 15.94 -4.91 -22.32
C GLU A 203 17.01 -4.78 -21.24
N VAL A 204 16.58 -4.43 -20.04
CA VAL A 204 17.38 -4.40 -18.83
C VAL A 204 16.68 -5.18 -17.72
N LEU A 205 17.44 -5.93 -16.94
CA LEU A 205 16.99 -6.42 -15.64
C LEU A 205 17.21 -5.30 -14.62
N VAL A 206 16.18 -4.99 -13.86
CA VAL A 206 16.25 -4.01 -12.78
C VAL A 206 15.81 -4.61 -11.46
N ASN A 207 16.37 -4.10 -10.38
CA ASN A 207 15.99 -4.36 -9.00
C ASN A 207 15.36 -3.08 -8.44
N ILE A 208 14.06 -3.12 -8.18
CA ILE A 208 13.36 -1.97 -7.60
C ILE A 208 13.88 -1.84 -6.17
N ARG A 209 14.24 -0.62 -5.75
CA ARG A 209 14.74 -0.38 -4.39
C ARG A 209 13.69 0.27 -3.50
N TYR A 210 12.98 1.24 -4.06
CA TYR A 210 11.88 1.91 -3.40
C TYR A 210 10.75 2.18 -4.38
N ALA A 211 9.51 1.98 -3.95
CA ALA A 211 8.32 2.31 -4.72
C ALA A 211 7.38 3.19 -3.91
N ALA A 212 6.85 4.24 -4.52
CA ALA A 212 5.87 5.10 -3.86
C ALA A 212 4.49 4.42 -3.84
N VAL A 213 3.72 4.68 -2.79
CA VAL A 213 2.30 4.30 -2.72
C VAL A 213 1.46 5.55 -2.94
N ASN A 214 0.76 5.60 -4.08
CA ASN A 214 0.01 6.74 -4.56
C ASN A 214 -1.52 6.53 -4.46
N PRO A 215 -2.33 7.58 -4.23
CA PRO A 215 -3.78 7.50 -4.43
C PRO A 215 -4.18 7.05 -5.85
N TYR A 216 -3.31 7.32 -6.83
CA TYR A 216 -3.45 6.82 -8.19
C TYR A 216 -3.37 5.30 -8.26
N ASP A 217 -2.51 4.64 -7.46
CA ASP A 217 -2.42 3.17 -7.45
C ASP A 217 -3.71 2.54 -6.91
N ILE A 218 -4.35 3.15 -5.91
CA ILE A 218 -5.68 2.72 -5.42
C ILE A 218 -6.74 2.93 -6.50
N THR A 219 -6.68 4.06 -7.23
CA THR A 219 -7.58 4.32 -8.35
C THR A 219 -7.40 3.29 -9.46
N LEU A 220 -6.16 2.87 -9.73
CA LEU A 220 -5.81 1.79 -10.65
C LEU A 220 -6.46 0.46 -10.24
N MET A 221 -6.38 0.11 -8.96
CA MET A 221 -7.03 -1.08 -8.39
C MET A 221 -8.56 -1.01 -8.52
N ALA A 222 -9.15 0.16 -8.28
CA ALA A 222 -10.60 0.34 -8.26
C ALA A 222 -11.25 0.44 -9.64
N ALA A 223 -10.55 0.98 -10.64
CA ALA A 223 -11.11 1.26 -11.96
C ALA A 223 -11.13 0.04 -12.91
N GLY A 224 -10.21 -0.90 -12.71
CA GLY A 224 -10.01 -2.03 -13.61
C GLY A 224 -9.45 -1.67 -15.00
N GLU A 225 -8.93 -2.67 -15.71
CA GLU A 225 -8.11 -2.48 -16.91
C GLU A 225 -8.86 -1.86 -18.11
N ASP A 226 -10.16 -2.11 -18.26
CA ASP A 226 -10.95 -1.55 -19.37
C ASP A 226 -11.07 -0.02 -19.28
N VAL A 227 -11.18 0.50 -18.05
CA VAL A 227 -11.17 1.94 -17.80
C VAL A 227 -9.77 2.51 -18.08
N LEU A 228 -8.70 1.78 -17.71
CA LEU A 228 -7.32 2.19 -17.99
C LEU A 228 -7.02 2.24 -19.49
N ARG A 229 -7.46 1.24 -20.27
CA ARG A 229 -7.34 1.27 -21.74
C ARG A 229 -8.09 2.44 -22.36
N SER A 230 -9.24 2.81 -21.79
CA SER A 230 -10.00 3.98 -22.25
C SER A 230 -9.33 5.31 -21.91
N TRP A 231 -8.59 5.39 -20.79
CA TRP A 231 -7.87 6.60 -20.37
C TRP A 231 -6.57 6.82 -21.12
N HIS A 232 -5.93 5.73 -21.57
CA HIS A 232 -4.64 5.77 -22.25
C HIS A 232 -4.72 5.79 -23.78
N GLN A 233 -5.91 5.95 -24.39
CA GLN A 233 -6.17 5.97 -25.85
C GLN A 233 -4.88 6.03 -26.69
N ASP A 234 -4.30 4.85 -26.94
CA ASP A 234 -3.07 4.77 -27.70
C ASP A 234 -3.46 5.05 -29.16
N SER A 235 -3.17 6.27 -29.62
CA SER A 235 -3.53 6.80 -30.94
C SER A 235 -2.89 6.04 -32.12
N THR A 236 -2.26 4.90 -31.88
CA THR A 236 -1.66 4.03 -32.90
C THR A 236 -2.36 2.68 -33.11
N THR A 237 -3.42 2.36 -32.36
CA THR A 237 -4.22 1.15 -32.63
C THR A 237 -5.50 1.46 -33.40
N SER A 238 -5.32 2.02 -34.59
CA SER A 238 -6.32 1.88 -35.65
C SER A 238 -6.41 0.41 -36.03
N ALA A 239 -7.63 -0.11 -36.03
CA ALA A 239 -7.99 -1.45 -36.49
C ALA A 239 -7.22 -1.91 -37.74
N LEU A 240 -6.39 -2.95 -37.60
CA LEU A 240 -6.01 -3.84 -38.69
C LEU A 240 -6.05 -5.29 -38.20
N PRO A 241 -6.87 -6.17 -38.82
CA PRO A 241 -6.90 -7.59 -38.51
C PRO A 241 -5.90 -8.30 -39.43
N LEU A 242 -4.66 -8.48 -38.98
CA LEU A 242 -3.70 -9.38 -39.63
C LEU A 242 -2.97 -10.23 -38.58
N GLY A 243 -2.92 -11.53 -38.89
CA GLY A 243 -2.67 -12.61 -37.95
C GLY A 243 -1.21 -12.84 -37.55
N HIS A 244 -1.09 -13.60 -36.45
CA HIS A 244 0.05 -14.38 -36.00
C HIS A 244 1.45 -13.89 -36.39
N THR A 245 2.04 -13.07 -35.51
CA THR A 245 3.47 -13.19 -35.17
C THR A 245 3.65 -12.96 -33.67
N SER A 246 4.59 -13.72 -33.10
CA SER A 246 4.88 -13.86 -31.68
C SER A 246 5.25 -12.53 -31.01
N ALA A 247 4.42 -12.07 -30.08
CA ALA A 247 4.81 -11.59 -28.75
C ALA A 247 3.61 -10.88 -28.11
N ALA A 248 2.96 -11.59 -27.18
CA ALA A 248 2.13 -10.96 -26.17
C ALA A 248 3.05 -10.14 -25.24
N TYR A 249 3.46 -8.94 -25.69
CA TYR A 249 4.16 -7.97 -24.85
C TYR A 249 3.12 -7.35 -23.91
N ASN A 250 2.94 -8.03 -22.79
CA ASN A 250 2.06 -7.62 -21.72
C ASN A 250 2.66 -6.43 -20.97
N TYR A 251 2.10 -5.26 -21.22
CA TYR A 251 2.11 -4.10 -20.32
C TYR A 251 1.61 -4.52 -18.93
N GLY A 252 2.50 -4.60 -17.94
CA GLY A 252 2.14 -4.85 -16.53
C GLY A 252 1.26 -6.07 -16.26
N THR A 253 1.07 -6.97 -17.23
CA THR A 253 0.09 -8.04 -17.18
C THR A 253 0.79 -9.39 -17.11
N ILE A 254 0.67 -10.03 -15.95
CA ILE A 254 1.20 -11.37 -15.76
C ILE A 254 0.07 -12.33 -16.09
N ALA A 255 0.31 -13.21 -17.05
CA ALA A 255 -0.55 -14.36 -17.34
C ALA A 255 -2.05 -14.03 -17.48
N GLY A 256 -2.41 -13.07 -18.35
CA GLY A 256 -3.77 -12.96 -18.90
C GLY A 256 -4.90 -12.52 -17.96
N ASP A 257 -4.71 -12.47 -16.64
CA ASP A 257 -5.74 -12.01 -15.70
C ASP A 257 -5.22 -11.23 -14.48
N ARG A 258 -3.92 -10.92 -14.37
CA ARG A 258 -3.33 -10.18 -13.25
C ARG A 258 -2.54 -8.96 -13.71
N THR A 259 -2.67 -7.85 -12.99
CA THR A 259 -1.92 -6.60 -13.24
C THR A 259 -0.98 -6.28 -12.10
N ILE A 260 0.30 -6.03 -12.39
CA ILE A 260 1.30 -5.58 -11.41
C ILE A 260 1.00 -4.13 -11.01
N LEU A 261 1.02 -3.86 -9.71
CA LEU A 261 0.70 -2.56 -9.14
C LEU A 261 1.93 -1.65 -9.01
N GLY A 262 1.68 -0.36 -8.78
CA GLY A 262 2.70 0.66 -8.57
C GLY A 262 3.05 1.44 -9.83
N SER A 263 2.87 2.76 -9.77
CA SER A 263 3.12 3.69 -10.87
C SER A 263 4.48 4.41 -10.78
N GLU A 264 5.11 4.40 -9.61
CA GLU A 264 6.28 5.23 -9.32
C GLU A 264 7.26 4.51 -8.38
N GLY A 265 8.55 4.77 -8.56
CA GLY A 265 9.63 4.16 -7.82
C GLY A 265 10.98 4.38 -8.49
N VAL A 266 12.03 3.92 -7.83
CA VAL A 266 13.39 3.89 -8.35
C VAL A 266 13.91 2.46 -8.36
N ALA A 267 14.59 2.12 -9.43
CA ALA A 267 15.24 0.84 -9.60
C ALA A 267 16.71 1.01 -9.96
N VAL A 268 17.50 -0.01 -9.64
CA VAL A 268 18.91 -0.12 -10.03
C VAL A 268 19.00 -1.12 -11.18
N VAL A 269 19.72 -0.78 -12.23
CA VAL A 269 19.99 -1.69 -13.35
C VAL A 269 20.95 -2.78 -12.88
N GLU A 270 20.51 -4.04 -12.90
CA GLU A 270 21.29 -5.20 -12.48
C GLU A 270 22.01 -5.88 -13.65
N LYS A 271 21.36 -5.87 -14.82
CA LYS A 271 21.90 -6.47 -16.04
C LYS A 271 21.39 -5.73 -17.26
N VAL A 272 22.27 -5.49 -18.24
CA VAL A 272 21.89 -4.92 -19.54
C VAL A 272 21.86 -6.00 -20.62
N GLY A 273 20.80 -5.99 -21.42
CA GLY A 273 20.64 -6.83 -22.61
C GLY A 273 21.37 -6.26 -23.82
N PRO A 274 21.36 -6.99 -24.95
CA PRO A 274 22.00 -6.52 -26.17
C PRO A 274 21.33 -5.24 -26.67
N GLY A 275 22.10 -4.30 -27.23
CA GLY A 275 21.55 -3.10 -27.85
C GLY A 275 21.11 -1.96 -26.94
N VAL A 276 21.23 -2.15 -25.62
CA VAL A 276 21.10 -1.07 -24.63
C VAL A 276 22.28 -0.11 -24.79
N LYS A 277 22.03 1.19 -24.84
CA LYS A 277 23.06 2.20 -25.20
C LYS A 277 23.38 3.19 -24.08
N ASP A 278 22.34 3.68 -23.42
CA ASP A 278 22.38 4.81 -22.50
C ASP A 278 22.39 4.34 -21.03
N LEU A 279 21.99 3.09 -20.78
CA LEU A 279 22.01 2.46 -19.46
C LEU A 279 23.17 1.48 -19.27
N ARG A 280 23.64 1.39 -18.02
CA ARG A 280 24.68 0.46 -17.56
C ARG A 280 24.28 -0.16 -16.22
N GLU A 281 24.86 -1.30 -15.90
CA GLU A 281 24.70 -1.92 -14.58
C GLU A 281 25.12 -0.93 -13.47
N GLY A 282 24.30 -0.83 -12.42
CA GLY A 282 24.41 0.14 -11.34
C GLY A 282 23.63 1.44 -11.57
N ASP A 283 23.20 1.76 -12.79
CA ASP A 283 22.45 3.00 -13.05
C ASP A 283 21.11 3.02 -12.30
N TRP A 284 20.78 4.17 -11.74
CA TRP A 284 19.47 4.43 -11.15
C TRP A 284 18.51 4.88 -12.25
N VAL A 285 17.34 4.27 -12.27
CA VAL A 285 16.31 4.51 -13.27
C VAL A 285 14.94 4.66 -12.62
N VAL A 286 14.12 5.53 -13.20
CA VAL A 286 12.71 5.69 -12.83
C VAL A 286 11.81 5.37 -14.03
N PRO A 287 10.61 4.80 -13.82
CA PRO A 287 9.72 4.43 -14.91
C PRO A 287 9.03 5.65 -15.54
N LEU A 288 9.10 5.75 -16.87
CA LEU A 288 8.38 6.76 -17.66
C LEU A 288 6.90 6.42 -17.88
N LYS A 289 6.54 5.13 -17.73
CA LYS A 289 5.18 4.62 -17.91
C LYS A 289 4.64 4.05 -16.60
N ASP A 290 3.41 4.43 -16.26
CA ASP A 290 2.74 3.96 -15.03
C ASP A 290 2.39 2.46 -15.10
N THR A 291 2.32 1.88 -16.30
CA THR A 291 1.94 0.48 -16.54
C THR A 291 3.08 -0.52 -16.36
N LEU A 292 4.28 -0.08 -15.97
CA LEU A 292 5.42 -0.97 -15.75
C LEU A 292 5.31 -1.78 -14.44
N GLY A 293 4.58 -1.26 -13.45
CA GLY A 293 4.38 -1.88 -12.15
C GLY A 293 5.63 -1.83 -11.27
N THR A 294 5.69 -0.94 -10.28
CA THR A 294 6.87 -0.81 -9.40
C THR A 294 6.80 -1.66 -8.14
N TRP A 295 5.65 -2.27 -7.80
CA TRP A 295 5.51 -3.08 -6.59
C TRP A 295 5.97 -4.53 -6.83
N GLN A 296 7.25 -4.66 -7.13
CA GLN A 296 7.91 -5.94 -7.38
C GLN A 296 9.38 -5.87 -7.03
N VAL A 297 10.01 -7.01 -6.73
CA VAL A 297 11.44 -7.07 -6.39
C VAL A 297 12.32 -6.82 -7.61
N ALA A 298 12.03 -7.53 -8.71
CA ALA A 298 12.80 -7.42 -9.94
C ALA A 298 11.88 -7.39 -11.15
N ALA A 299 12.31 -6.68 -12.19
CA ALA A 299 11.58 -6.55 -13.44
C ALA A 299 12.52 -6.57 -14.65
N VAL A 300 11.99 -7.04 -15.79
CA VAL A 300 12.64 -6.87 -17.09
C VAL A 300 11.89 -5.77 -17.84
N TRP A 301 12.56 -4.65 -18.10
CA TRP A 301 11.97 -3.49 -18.75
C TRP A 301 12.79 -3.08 -19.98
N ARG A 302 12.19 -2.31 -20.89
CA ARG A 302 12.92 -1.76 -22.04
C ARG A 302 13.59 -0.44 -21.66
N GLU A 303 14.80 -0.24 -22.15
CA GLU A 303 15.58 0.99 -21.95
C GLU A 303 14.76 2.26 -22.25
N ARG A 304 14.03 2.27 -23.37
CA ARG A 304 13.21 3.42 -23.80
C ARG A 304 12.06 3.80 -22.86
N ASP A 305 11.67 2.89 -21.97
CA ASP A 305 10.57 3.10 -21.03
C ASP A 305 11.07 3.60 -19.66
N LEU A 306 12.38 3.86 -19.56
CA LEU A 306 13.08 4.26 -18.35
C LEU A 306 13.78 5.60 -18.53
N LEU A 307 13.83 6.37 -17.44
CA LEU A 307 14.63 7.58 -17.34
C LEU A 307 15.78 7.33 -16.38
N LYS A 308 17.01 7.43 -16.88
CA LYS A 308 18.21 7.46 -16.06
C LYS A 308 18.23 8.72 -15.20
N ILE A 309 18.51 8.55 -13.92
CA ILE A 309 18.69 9.66 -12.97
C ILE A 309 20.10 9.60 -12.34
N PRO A 310 20.66 10.74 -11.91
CA PRO A 310 21.98 10.76 -11.28
C PRO A 310 21.97 9.95 -9.98
N GLN A 311 22.92 9.05 -9.84
CA GLN A 311 23.11 8.27 -8.63
C GLN A 311 23.64 9.17 -7.51
N GLU A 312 23.25 8.89 -6.26
CA GLU A 312 23.77 9.54 -5.05
C GLU A 312 23.56 11.07 -4.96
N LEU A 313 22.88 11.68 -5.94
CA LEU A 313 22.58 13.10 -5.94
C LEU A 313 21.55 13.47 -4.86
N ILE A 314 20.59 12.58 -4.65
CA ILE A 314 19.62 12.62 -3.54
C ILE A 314 19.55 11.24 -2.90
N PRO A 315 19.10 11.12 -1.64
CA PRO A 315 18.81 9.82 -1.04
C PRO A 315 17.91 8.97 -1.95
N ILE A 316 18.18 7.67 -2.04
CA ILE A 316 17.50 6.79 -3.02
C ILE A 316 15.99 6.72 -2.76
N GLU A 317 15.57 6.82 -1.50
CA GLU A 317 14.17 6.93 -1.10
C GLU A 317 13.48 8.17 -1.68
N TYR A 318 14.21 9.27 -1.88
CA TYR A 318 13.69 10.48 -2.52
C TYR A 318 13.77 10.40 -4.05
N ALA A 319 14.74 9.66 -4.58
CA ALA A 319 14.79 9.31 -6.00
C ALA A 319 13.54 8.52 -6.44
N ALA A 320 12.95 7.73 -5.53
CA ALA A 320 11.67 7.06 -5.75
C ALA A 320 10.49 8.04 -5.94
N LEU A 321 10.66 9.31 -5.58
CA LEU A 321 9.66 10.39 -5.67
C LEU A 321 9.99 11.40 -6.78
N ALA A 322 10.92 11.06 -7.70
CA ALA A 322 11.42 12.00 -8.70
C ALA A 322 10.31 12.61 -9.58
N LYS A 323 9.26 11.84 -9.91
CA LYS A 323 8.14 12.36 -10.72
C LYS A 323 7.29 13.33 -9.90
N GLU A 324 6.99 13.04 -8.63
CA GLU A 324 6.28 13.96 -7.72
C GLU A 324 7.07 15.25 -7.44
N LEU A 325 8.39 15.15 -7.24
CA LEU A 325 9.28 16.30 -7.09
C LEU A 325 9.17 17.22 -8.31
N TYR A 326 9.36 16.65 -9.50
CA TYR A 326 9.32 17.42 -10.73
C TYR A 326 7.91 17.95 -11.05
N LEU A 327 6.84 17.20 -10.72
CA LEU A 327 5.47 17.69 -10.84
C LEU A 327 5.26 18.97 -10.03
N ALA A 328 5.68 18.99 -8.76
CA ALA A 328 5.56 20.18 -7.92
C ALA A 328 6.32 21.38 -8.52
N TYR A 329 7.55 21.18 -9.00
CA TYR A 329 8.31 22.21 -9.72
C TYR A 329 7.56 22.71 -10.96
N ARG A 330 7.04 21.79 -11.79
CA ARG A 330 6.31 22.16 -13.02
C ARG A 330 5.05 22.96 -12.71
N LEU A 331 4.30 22.63 -11.66
CA LEU A 331 3.12 23.38 -11.26
C LEU A 331 3.48 24.82 -10.84
N VAL A 332 4.59 25.00 -10.12
CA VAL A 332 5.06 26.32 -9.72
C VAL A 332 5.68 27.11 -10.89
N ASP A 333 6.31 26.43 -11.84
CA ASP A 333 6.76 27.05 -13.09
C ASP A 333 5.58 27.57 -13.92
N LEU A 334 4.49 26.80 -14.04
CA LEU A 334 3.25 27.24 -14.68
C LEU A 334 2.64 28.48 -13.99
N CYS A 335 2.75 28.57 -12.66
CA CYS A 335 2.37 29.78 -11.92
C CYS A 335 3.19 30.98 -12.39
N SER A 336 4.51 30.79 -12.51
CA SER A 336 5.48 31.84 -12.86
C SER A 336 5.29 32.42 -14.27
N GLU A 337 4.60 31.71 -15.17
CA GLU A 337 4.25 32.22 -16.49
C GLU A 337 3.29 33.43 -16.44
N SER A 338 2.46 33.52 -15.38
CA SER A 338 1.41 34.55 -15.27
C SER A 338 1.38 35.31 -13.95
N LEU A 339 2.10 34.84 -12.93
CA LEU A 339 2.13 35.45 -11.60
C LEU A 339 3.42 36.24 -11.36
N GLN A 340 3.35 37.16 -10.40
CA GLN A 340 4.47 37.92 -9.87
C GLN A 340 4.69 37.58 -8.39
N PRO A 341 5.90 37.79 -7.84
CA PRO A 341 6.12 37.69 -6.39
C PRO A 341 5.08 38.52 -5.62
N GLY A 342 4.51 37.94 -4.57
CA GLY A 342 3.39 38.48 -3.81
C GLY A 342 2.00 38.04 -4.30
N ASP A 343 1.86 37.49 -5.51
CA ASP A 343 0.58 36.93 -5.96
C ASP A 343 0.23 35.64 -5.21
N GLY A 344 -1.08 35.41 -5.03
CA GLY A 344 -1.60 34.24 -4.32
C GLY A 344 -1.79 33.03 -5.24
N VAL A 345 -1.38 31.86 -4.75
CA VAL A 345 -1.63 30.55 -5.37
C VAL A 345 -2.38 29.70 -4.36
N VAL A 346 -3.58 29.24 -4.70
CA VAL A 346 -4.35 28.32 -3.85
C VAL A 346 -4.14 26.87 -4.29
N VAL A 347 -3.88 25.96 -3.35
CA VAL A 347 -3.63 24.54 -3.62
C VAL A 347 -4.52 23.67 -2.74
N ASN A 348 -5.34 22.81 -3.35
CA ASN A 348 -6.11 21.80 -2.60
C ASN A 348 -5.32 20.49 -2.45
N GLY A 349 -5.77 19.62 -1.54
CA GLY A 349 -5.00 18.42 -1.18
C GLY A 349 -3.62 18.77 -0.61
N ALA A 350 -3.52 19.93 0.06
CA ALA A 350 -2.26 20.53 0.44
C ALA A 350 -1.41 19.69 1.41
N ASN A 351 -2.02 18.75 2.14
CA ASN A 351 -1.30 17.81 3.01
C ASN A 351 -0.71 16.60 2.24
N GLY A 352 -1.01 16.41 0.96
CA GLY A 352 -0.30 15.47 0.10
C GLY A 352 1.12 15.94 -0.22
N LEU A 353 2.01 15.02 -0.62
CA LEU A 353 3.41 15.35 -0.90
C LEU A 353 3.55 16.48 -1.94
N VAL A 354 2.88 16.37 -3.08
CA VAL A 354 2.91 17.40 -4.14
C VAL A 354 2.42 18.75 -3.61
N GLY A 355 1.36 18.78 -2.79
CA GLY A 355 0.84 20.02 -2.20
C GLY A 355 1.85 20.66 -1.23
N GLN A 356 2.46 19.86 -0.36
CA GLN A 356 3.50 20.31 0.57
C GLN A 356 4.74 20.84 -0.17
N LEU A 357 5.16 20.19 -1.26
CA LEU A 357 6.27 20.65 -2.10
C LEU A 357 5.91 21.96 -2.81
N VAL A 358 4.71 22.06 -3.40
CA VAL A 358 4.23 23.29 -4.04
C VAL A 358 4.24 24.47 -3.05
N ILE A 359 3.80 24.27 -1.81
CA ILE A 359 3.82 25.33 -0.78
C ILE A 359 5.24 25.84 -0.54
N GLN A 360 6.18 24.93 -0.33
CA GLN A 360 7.59 25.27 -0.07
C GLN A 360 8.22 25.99 -1.27
N LEU A 361 8.06 25.45 -2.47
CA LEU A 361 8.62 26.03 -3.69
C LEU A 361 7.97 27.39 -4.04
N ALA A 362 6.65 27.52 -3.90
CA ALA A 362 5.95 28.78 -4.12
C ALA A 362 6.41 29.86 -3.11
N LYS A 363 6.64 29.48 -1.85
CA LYS A 363 7.18 30.37 -0.83
C LYS A 363 8.60 30.84 -1.18
N LEU A 364 9.47 29.93 -1.61
CA LEU A 364 10.84 30.26 -2.04
C LEU A 364 10.86 31.25 -3.21
N ILE A 365 9.91 31.13 -4.13
CA ILE A 365 9.76 32.02 -5.29
C ILE A 365 9.06 33.34 -4.97
N GLY A 366 8.59 33.49 -3.72
CA GLY A 366 7.95 34.71 -3.23
C GLY A 366 6.47 34.81 -3.56
N PHE A 367 5.82 33.75 -4.02
CA PHE A 367 4.35 33.69 -4.07
C PHE A 367 3.77 33.55 -2.67
N ARG A 368 2.45 33.77 -2.55
CA ARG A 368 1.69 33.53 -1.33
C ARG A 368 0.89 32.22 -1.44
N PRO A 369 1.46 31.06 -1.07
CA PRO A 369 0.73 29.80 -1.05
C PRO A 369 -0.43 29.84 -0.05
N ILE A 370 -1.63 29.47 -0.51
CA ILE A 370 -2.84 29.30 0.29
C ILE A 370 -3.21 27.82 0.24
N ALA A 371 -3.08 27.13 1.37
CA ALA A 371 -3.34 25.71 1.47
C ALA A 371 -4.82 25.44 1.76
N VAL A 372 -5.39 24.44 1.08
CA VAL A 372 -6.75 23.94 1.35
C VAL A 372 -6.67 22.46 1.70
N ILE A 373 -7.18 22.11 2.88
CA ILE A 373 -7.21 20.74 3.41
C ILE A 373 -8.62 20.37 3.88
N ARG A 374 -8.88 19.07 4.05
CA ARG A 374 -10.14 18.58 4.61
C ARG A 374 -10.10 18.63 6.13
N ARG A 375 -11.20 19.04 6.75
CA ARG A 375 -11.40 18.93 8.20
C ARG A 375 -11.94 17.55 8.54
N HIS A 376 -11.20 16.79 9.34
CA HIS A 376 -11.56 15.43 9.74
C HIS A 376 -11.89 15.33 11.23
N SER A 377 -10.96 15.78 12.08
CA SER A 377 -11.17 16.09 13.49
C SER A 377 -10.49 17.43 13.78
N GLU A 378 -10.89 18.11 14.86
CA GLU A 378 -10.28 19.41 15.20
C GLU A 378 -8.79 19.27 15.50
N SER A 379 -8.40 18.28 16.31
CA SER A 379 -6.99 18.02 16.66
C SER A 379 -6.10 17.71 15.46
N SER A 380 -6.57 16.88 14.51
CA SER A 380 -5.80 16.56 13.31
C SER A 380 -5.74 17.73 12.34
N PHE A 381 -6.78 18.56 12.29
CA PHE A 381 -6.81 19.76 11.46
C PHE A 381 -5.85 20.83 11.98
N GLU A 382 -5.84 21.12 13.29
CA GLU A 382 -4.91 22.07 13.92
C GLU A 382 -3.45 21.67 13.70
N THR A 383 -3.13 20.39 13.92
CA THR A 383 -1.78 19.85 13.67
C THR A 383 -1.34 20.05 12.21
N LEU A 384 -2.25 19.80 11.26
CA LEU A 384 -1.96 20.03 9.84
C LEU A 384 -1.81 21.50 9.49
N VAL A 385 -2.61 22.38 10.11
CA VAL A 385 -2.52 23.84 9.90
C VAL A 385 -1.16 24.35 10.35
N GLU A 386 -0.71 23.95 11.55
CA GLU A 386 0.61 24.29 12.07
C GLU A 386 1.73 23.80 11.14
N HIS A 387 1.71 22.52 10.78
CA HIS A 387 2.69 21.92 9.86
C HIS A 387 2.75 22.65 8.51
N LEU A 388 1.61 22.96 7.89
CA LEU A 388 1.58 23.64 6.60
C LEU A 388 2.07 25.09 6.71
N HIS A 389 1.84 25.77 7.83
CA HIS A 389 2.43 27.08 8.09
C HIS A 389 3.96 27.00 8.27
N GLU A 390 4.48 25.99 8.95
CA GLU A 390 5.93 25.73 9.05
C GLU A 390 6.58 25.52 7.69
N LEU A 391 5.90 24.83 6.77
CA LEU A 391 6.33 24.66 5.38
C LEU A 391 6.23 25.94 4.54
N GLY A 392 5.64 27.01 5.07
CA GLY A 392 5.58 28.31 4.42
C GLY A 392 4.23 28.68 3.81
N ALA A 393 3.14 27.95 4.12
CA ALA A 393 1.80 28.38 3.74
C ALA A 393 1.50 29.74 4.36
N ASN A 394 1.05 30.69 3.55
CA ASN A 394 0.61 32.00 4.06
C ASN A 394 -0.70 31.90 4.81
N ARG A 395 -1.59 31.01 4.38
CA ARG A 395 -2.91 30.74 4.98
C ARG A 395 -3.27 29.28 4.75
N VAL A 396 -4.02 28.71 5.69
CA VAL A 396 -4.59 27.37 5.59
C VAL A 396 -6.10 27.47 5.81
N PHE A 397 -6.89 26.88 4.92
CA PHE A 397 -8.34 26.84 5.00
C PHE A 397 -8.85 25.40 4.95
N ALA A 398 -9.98 25.16 5.61
CA ALA A 398 -10.76 23.96 5.38
C ALA A 398 -11.47 24.04 4.01
N GLU A 399 -11.72 22.90 3.37
CA GLU A 399 -12.42 22.81 2.08
C GLU A 399 -13.84 23.41 2.10
N ASP A 400 -14.47 23.49 3.27
CA ASP A 400 -15.79 24.09 3.49
C ASP A 400 -15.77 25.56 3.91
N ASP A 401 -14.59 26.14 4.11
CA ASP A 401 -14.48 27.55 4.46
C ASP A 401 -14.90 28.46 3.28
N PRO A 402 -15.53 29.63 3.56
CA PRO A 402 -15.80 30.65 2.56
C PRO A 402 -14.52 31.45 2.26
N ILE A 403 -13.55 30.81 1.58
CA ILE A 403 -12.18 31.29 1.38
C ILE A 403 -12.14 32.74 0.88
N ARG A 404 -12.89 33.05 -0.20
CA ARG A 404 -12.94 34.41 -0.78
C ARG A 404 -13.35 35.45 0.26
N HIS A 405 -14.44 35.18 0.98
CA HIS A 405 -14.98 36.11 1.97
C HIS A 405 -13.98 36.35 3.10
N ARG A 406 -13.32 35.30 3.61
CA ARG A 406 -12.30 35.43 4.66
C ARG A 406 -11.11 36.26 4.19
N LEU A 407 -10.59 35.99 2.99
CA LEU A 407 -9.50 36.78 2.41
C LEU A 407 -9.87 38.27 2.30
N LEU A 408 -11.06 38.58 1.80
CA LEU A 408 -11.52 39.96 1.66
C LEU A 408 -11.75 40.64 3.03
N ALA A 409 -12.30 39.92 4.01
CA ALA A 409 -12.51 40.45 5.36
C ALA A 409 -11.19 40.81 6.06
N GLU A 410 -10.11 40.08 5.75
CA GLU A 410 -8.76 40.36 6.22
C GLU A 410 -8.03 41.43 5.39
N GLY A 411 -8.66 41.99 4.35
CA GLY A 411 -8.01 42.92 3.42
C GLY A 411 -6.91 42.28 2.56
N ALA A 412 -6.92 40.96 2.40
CA ALA A 412 -5.93 40.22 1.63
C ALA A 412 -6.27 40.21 0.14
N ALA A 413 -5.25 40.36 -0.71
CA ALA A 413 -5.41 40.17 -2.15
C ALA A 413 -5.80 38.71 -2.47
N LEU A 414 -6.75 38.55 -3.39
CA LEU A 414 -7.24 37.25 -3.83
C LEU A 414 -6.18 36.49 -4.64
N PRO A 415 -6.16 35.15 -4.58
CA PRO A 415 -5.30 34.34 -5.43
C PRO A 415 -5.68 34.49 -6.90
N LYS A 416 -4.68 34.40 -7.78
CA LYS A 416 -4.86 34.45 -9.24
C LYS A 416 -4.72 33.06 -9.88
N MET A 417 -4.21 32.08 -9.14
CA MET A 417 -4.07 30.71 -9.61
C MET A 417 -4.53 29.70 -8.57
N ALA A 418 -5.17 28.63 -9.05
CA ALA A 418 -5.57 27.46 -8.30
C ALA A 418 -4.91 26.20 -8.87
N LEU A 419 -4.40 25.33 -8.00
CA LEU A 419 -3.85 24.02 -8.33
C LEU A 419 -4.77 22.95 -7.74
N ASP A 420 -5.38 22.14 -8.62
CA ASP A 420 -6.41 21.17 -8.25
C ASP A 420 -5.98 19.71 -8.53
N CYS A 421 -5.91 18.90 -7.47
CA CYS A 421 -5.70 17.45 -7.55
C CYS A 421 -6.91 16.60 -7.14
N VAL A 422 -7.94 17.22 -6.56
CA VAL A 422 -9.13 16.52 -6.08
C VAL A 422 -10.10 16.33 -7.23
N LEU A 423 -10.33 17.42 -8.00
CA LEU A 423 -11.32 17.55 -9.06
C LEU A 423 -12.76 17.24 -8.60
N GLY A 424 -13.75 17.74 -9.32
CA GLY A 424 -15.17 17.47 -9.09
C GLY A 424 -15.95 18.71 -8.71
N SER A 425 -17.27 18.69 -8.96
CA SER A 425 -18.10 19.90 -8.97
C SER A 425 -17.99 20.76 -7.70
N THR A 426 -17.98 20.15 -6.51
CA THR A 426 -17.92 20.92 -5.25
C THR A 426 -16.53 21.48 -4.97
N SER A 427 -15.50 20.63 -5.04
CA SER A 427 -14.12 21.02 -4.67
C SER A 427 -13.59 22.08 -5.62
N THR A 428 -13.69 21.82 -6.94
CA THR A 428 -13.17 22.73 -7.96
C THR A 428 -13.95 24.04 -8.01
N ALA A 429 -15.28 24.03 -7.83
CA ALA A 429 -16.06 25.28 -7.82
C ALA A 429 -15.70 26.18 -6.64
N LYS A 430 -15.51 25.62 -5.43
CA LYS A 430 -15.08 26.41 -4.26
C LYS A 430 -13.68 26.98 -4.44
N LEU A 431 -12.75 26.17 -4.97
CA LEU A 431 -11.41 26.62 -5.29
C LEU A 431 -11.44 27.77 -6.32
N THR A 432 -12.31 27.65 -7.32
CA THR A 432 -12.53 28.68 -8.34
C THR A 432 -13.14 29.96 -7.76
N GLN A 433 -14.09 29.86 -6.83
CA GLN A 433 -14.70 31.03 -6.16
C GLN A 433 -13.69 31.86 -5.38
N ALA A 434 -12.62 31.24 -4.89
CA ALA A 434 -11.54 31.94 -4.19
C ALA A 434 -10.73 32.86 -5.10
N LEU A 435 -10.73 32.62 -6.42
CA LEU A 435 -9.88 33.32 -7.37
C LEU A 435 -10.34 34.74 -7.67
N ASP A 436 -9.40 35.61 -8.01
CA ASP A 436 -9.68 36.90 -8.61
C ASP A 436 -10.23 36.77 -10.05
N VAL A 437 -10.80 37.85 -10.57
CA VAL A 437 -11.28 37.90 -11.97
C VAL A 437 -10.12 37.61 -12.93
N GLY A 438 -10.36 36.75 -13.92
CA GLY A 438 -9.36 36.31 -14.88
C GLY A 438 -8.40 35.22 -14.34
N GLY A 439 -8.68 34.68 -13.15
CA GLY A 439 -7.88 33.64 -12.51
C GLY A 439 -7.81 32.34 -13.30
N ARG A 440 -6.76 31.55 -13.03
CA ARG A 440 -6.49 30.27 -13.70
C ARG A 440 -6.62 29.10 -12.73
N VAL A 441 -7.21 28.00 -13.18
CA VAL A 441 -7.26 26.71 -12.48
C VAL A 441 -6.46 25.71 -13.31
N VAL A 442 -5.42 25.11 -12.71
CA VAL A 442 -4.65 24.02 -13.30
C VAL A 442 -5.03 22.72 -12.61
N VAL A 443 -5.72 21.85 -13.34
CA VAL A 443 -6.09 20.51 -12.89
C VAL A 443 -4.96 19.55 -13.23
N TYR A 444 -4.40 18.89 -12.22
CA TYR A 444 -3.30 17.93 -12.39
C TYR A 444 -3.58 16.55 -11.78
N GLY A 445 -4.76 16.38 -11.16
CA GLY A 445 -5.22 15.11 -10.62
C GLY A 445 -6.74 15.10 -10.46
N GLY A 446 -7.31 13.92 -10.21
CA GLY A 446 -8.75 13.73 -10.05
C GLY A 446 -9.11 12.70 -9.00
N MET A 447 -8.66 12.90 -7.76
CA MET A 447 -8.84 11.93 -6.67
C MET A 447 -10.32 11.62 -6.33
N SER A 448 -11.25 12.54 -6.57
CA SER A 448 -12.68 12.29 -6.34
C SER A 448 -13.28 11.29 -7.33
N GLY A 449 -12.75 11.27 -8.56
CA GLY A 449 -13.34 10.59 -9.71
C GLY A 449 -14.78 10.98 -10.03
N GLN A 450 -15.26 12.10 -9.50
CA GLN A 450 -16.59 12.62 -9.80
C GLN A 450 -16.56 13.45 -11.09
N PRO A 451 -17.67 13.49 -11.85
CA PRO A 451 -17.82 14.46 -12.92
C PRO A 451 -17.56 15.88 -12.42
N PHE A 452 -16.87 16.67 -13.23
CA PHE A 452 -16.61 18.07 -12.96
C PHE A 452 -17.67 18.94 -13.65
N GLN A 453 -18.34 19.80 -12.87
CA GLN A 453 -19.25 20.83 -13.35
C GLN A 453 -18.86 22.17 -12.75
N LEU A 454 -18.83 23.21 -13.58
CA LEU A 454 -18.57 24.59 -13.16
C LEU A 454 -19.74 25.49 -13.57
N PRO A 455 -20.22 26.39 -12.69
CA PRO A 455 -21.22 27.37 -13.07
C PRO A 455 -20.71 28.26 -14.23
N TRP A 456 -21.50 28.37 -15.30
CA TRP A 456 -21.09 29.08 -16.53
C TRP A 456 -20.64 30.53 -16.28
N HIS A 457 -21.21 31.21 -15.29
CA HIS A 457 -20.87 32.60 -14.96
C HIS A 457 -19.42 32.75 -14.46
N MET A 458 -18.78 31.69 -13.94
CA MET A 458 -17.36 31.73 -13.59
C MET A 458 -16.47 31.81 -14.83
N LEU A 459 -16.86 31.13 -15.91
CA LEU A 459 -16.14 31.18 -17.18
C LEU A 459 -16.39 32.50 -17.93
N VAL A 460 -17.63 32.99 -17.91
CA VAL A 460 -18.04 34.16 -18.71
C VAL A 460 -17.85 35.47 -17.94
N SER A 461 -18.42 35.59 -16.74
CA SER A 461 -18.41 36.85 -15.98
C SER A 461 -17.15 37.03 -15.13
N SER A 462 -16.61 35.94 -14.58
CA SER A 462 -15.36 35.98 -13.80
C SER A 462 -14.11 35.68 -14.63
N GLU A 463 -14.29 35.38 -15.93
CA GLU A 463 -13.22 35.08 -16.90
C GLU A 463 -12.23 33.99 -16.44
N ILE A 464 -12.70 33.03 -15.64
CA ILE A 464 -11.86 31.95 -15.13
C ILE A 464 -11.45 31.03 -16.29
N LYS A 465 -10.16 30.68 -16.31
CA LYS A 465 -9.59 29.72 -17.25
C LYS A 465 -9.32 28.40 -16.55
N VAL A 466 -9.81 27.30 -17.10
CA VAL A 466 -9.54 25.95 -16.58
C VAL A 466 -8.68 25.21 -17.58
N GLU A 467 -7.52 24.74 -17.13
CA GLU A 467 -6.51 24.05 -17.92
C GLU A 467 -6.12 22.75 -17.22
N SER A 468 -5.56 21.80 -17.97
CA SER A 468 -5.07 20.54 -17.41
C SER A 468 -3.56 20.39 -17.64
N PHE A 469 -2.89 19.71 -16.72
CA PHE A 469 -1.49 19.33 -16.84
C PHE A 469 -1.33 17.84 -16.53
N TYR A 470 -0.72 17.09 -17.45
CA TYR A 470 -0.43 15.67 -17.26
C TYR A 470 1.07 15.41 -17.44
N LEU A 471 1.73 14.99 -16.36
CA LEU A 471 3.18 14.87 -16.32
C LEU A 471 3.71 13.83 -17.31
N ASN A 472 3.10 12.65 -17.42
CA ASN A 472 3.66 11.61 -18.27
C ASN A 472 3.63 12.01 -19.75
N ARG A 473 2.55 12.66 -20.20
CA ARG A 473 2.49 13.24 -21.55
C ARG A 473 3.56 14.32 -21.75
N TRP A 474 3.82 15.13 -20.73
CA TRP A 474 4.92 16.11 -20.78
C TRP A 474 6.28 15.44 -20.92
N LEU A 475 6.50 14.30 -20.26
CA LEU A 475 7.75 13.54 -20.27
C LEU A 475 7.94 12.65 -21.51
N GLU A 476 6.98 12.56 -22.45
CA GLU A 476 7.17 11.89 -23.74
C GLU A 476 8.29 12.57 -24.58
N SER A 477 8.55 13.85 -24.34
CA SER A 477 9.64 14.59 -24.98
C SER A 477 10.97 14.39 -24.24
N GLY A 478 12.00 13.91 -24.93
CA GLY A 478 13.36 13.78 -24.37
C GLY A 478 13.96 15.09 -23.85
N ARG A 479 13.58 16.24 -24.43
CA ARG A 479 13.95 17.57 -23.91
C ARG A 479 13.37 17.80 -22.51
N ASN A 480 12.13 17.38 -22.28
CA ASN A 480 11.45 17.57 -21.00
C ASN A 480 11.95 16.55 -19.95
N GLN A 481 12.38 15.36 -20.37
CA GLN A 481 13.09 14.40 -19.53
C GLN A 481 14.44 14.95 -19.07
N THR A 482 15.21 15.57 -19.98
CA THR A 482 16.48 16.23 -19.64
C THR A 482 16.26 17.32 -18.59
N LYS A 483 15.23 18.16 -18.78
CA LYS A 483 14.85 19.17 -17.78
C LYS A 483 14.49 18.57 -16.43
N MET A 484 13.82 17.41 -16.40
CA MET A 484 13.51 16.73 -15.15
C MET A 484 14.79 16.33 -14.40
N VAL A 485 15.75 15.74 -15.13
CA VAL A 485 17.04 15.34 -14.58
C VAL A 485 17.84 16.54 -14.08
N GLU A 486 17.94 17.62 -14.85
CA GLU A 486 18.62 18.86 -14.45
C GLU A 486 18.02 19.47 -13.16
N ASN A 487 16.69 19.38 -12.98
CA ASN A 487 16.05 19.88 -11.77
C ASN A 487 16.34 19.05 -10.52
N LEU A 488 16.73 17.77 -10.66
CA LEU A 488 17.14 16.96 -9.51
C LEU A 488 18.36 17.53 -8.79
N GLU A 489 19.27 18.19 -9.51
CA GLU A 489 20.43 18.86 -8.88
C GLU A 489 19.98 20.06 -8.04
N SER A 490 18.96 20.78 -8.50
CA SER A 490 18.37 21.89 -7.74
C SER A 490 17.66 21.38 -6.49
N PHE A 491 16.92 20.26 -6.60
CA PHE A 491 16.30 19.63 -5.45
C PHE A 491 17.32 19.14 -4.43
N ALA A 492 18.40 18.49 -4.87
CA ALA A 492 19.49 18.08 -4.00
C ALA A 492 20.04 19.26 -3.19
N LYS A 493 20.37 20.37 -3.85
CA LYS A 493 20.82 21.59 -3.18
C LYS A 493 19.80 22.12 -2.18
N LEU A 494 18.50 22.13 -2.51
CA LEU A 494 17.47 22.62 -1.60
C LEU A 494 17.30 21.69 -0.38
N ILE A 495 17.38 20.38 -0.57
CA ILE A 495 17.30 19.38 0.49
C ILE A 495 18.51 19.48 1.42
N ASP A 496 19.72 19.52 0.87
CA ASP A 496 20.98 19.63 1.64
C ASP A 496 21.03 20.89 2.49
N ASN A 497 20.51 22.01 1.95
CA ASN A 497 20.43 23.28 2.66
C ASN A 497 19.18 23.40 3.56
N LYS A 498 18.40 22.31 3.73
CA LYS A 498 17.18 22.25 4.55
C LYS A 498 16.13 23.29 4.17
N LYS A 499 16.08 23.64 2.88
CA LYS A 499 15.10 24.55 2.27
C LYS A 499 13.90 23.81 1.69
N LEU A 500 14.05 22.50 1.48
CA LEU A 500 12.97 21.60 1.06
C LEU A 500 12.91 20.40 2.01
N ALA A 501 11.83 20.31 2.77
CA ALA A 501 11.56 19.21 3.69
C ALA A 501 10.64 18.19 3.03
N ILE A 502 11.03 16.91 3.14
CA ILE A 502 10.28 15.75 2.65
C ILE A 502 10.17 14.76 3.79
N GLN A 503 8.95 14.37 4.13
CA GLN A 503 8.71 13.33 5.13
C GLN A 503 8.22 12.06 4.45
N THR A 504 8.89 10.95 4.70
CA THR A 504 8.55 9.61 4.21
C THR A 504 8.32 8.67 5.38
N ARG A 505 7.55 7.61 5.15
CA ARG A 505 7.41 6.47 6.07
C ARG A 505 7.59 5.20 5.28
N GLU A 506 8.57 4.40 5.66
CA GLU A 506 8.93 3.17 4.97
C GLU A 506 8.11 1.99 5.49
N PHE A 507 7.72 1.12 4.56
CA PHE A 507 7.07 -0.16 4.81
C PHE A 507 7.76 -1.22 3.96
N PRO A 508 8.04 -2.43 4.46
CA PRO A 508 8.60 -3.47 3.60
C PRO A 508 7.58 -3.85 2.51
N LEU A 509 8.05 -4.23 1.32
CA LEU A 509 7.19 -4.73 0.23
C LEU A 509 6.26 -5.87 0.68
N THR A 510 6.64 -6.65 1.69
CA THR A 510 5.79 -7.69 2.27
C THR A 510 4.57 -7.14 3.01
N ASP A 511 4.65 -5.94 3.60
CA ASP A 511 3.59 -5.31 4.41
C ASP A 511 2.90 -4.13 3.70
N ILE A 512 2.28 -4.44 2.56
CA ILE A 512 1.53 -3.45 1.79
C ILE A 512 0.22 -3.07 2.47
N THR A 513 -0.36 -3.98 3.26
CA THR A 513 -1.58 -3.70 4.00
C THR A 513 -1.39 -2.52 4.93
N SER A 514 -0.29 -2.47 5.70
CA SER A 514 0.02 -1.32 6.54
C SER A 514 0.32 -0.06 5.72
N ALA A 515 1.05 -0.18 4.61
CA ALA A 515 1.34 0.96 3.74
C ALA A 515 0.07 1.59 3.15
N MET A 516 -0.89 0.77 2.73
CA MET A 516 -2.16 1.22 2.18
C MET A 516 -3.09 1.80 3.25
N LYS A 517 -3.16 1.17 4.44
CA LYS A 517 -3.88 1.74 5.58
C LYS A 517 -3.31 3.10 5.96
N PHE A 518 -1.99 3.21 6.01
CA PHE A 518 -1.32 4.48 6.26
C PHE A 518 -1.68 5.51 5.19
N LEU A 519 -1.69 5.15 3.91
CA LEU A 519 -2.07 6.08 2.84
C LEU A 519 -3.48 6.68 3.04
N THR A 520 -4.42 5.90 3.58
CA THR A 520 -5.82 6.33 3.82
C THR A 520 -6.04 6.95 5.20
N GLU A 521 -5.03 6.99 6.08
CA GLU A 521 -5.10 7.66 7.38
C GLU A 521 -5.40 9.15 7.22
N LYS A 522 -6.41 9.61 7.97
CA LYS A 522 -6.78 11.03 8.05
C LYS A 522 -5.69 11.80 8.77
N GLY A 523 -5.33 12.98 8.27
CA GLY A 523 -4.30 13.81 8.92
C GLY A 523 -2.85 13.43 8.57
N ARG A 524 -2.63 12.46 7.68
CA ARG A 524 -1.29 12.02 7.31
C ARG A 524 -0.46 13.15 6.68
N ILE A 525 0.79 13.26 7.13
CA ILE A 525 1.82 14.17 6.60
C ILE A 525 2.82 13.41 5.73
N ALA A 526 3.42 12.33 6.25
CA ALA A 526 4.49 11.61 5.57
C ALA A 526 4.00 10.77 4.37
N LYS A 527 4.86 10.60 3.37
CA LYS A 527 4.61 9.79 2.18
C LYS A 527 4.96 8.31 2.42
N PRO A 528 4.03 7.35 2.22
CA PRO A 528 4.36 5.93 2.26
C PRO A 528 5.28 5.52 1.11
N LEU A 529 6.38 4.84 1.45
CA LEU A 529 7.29 4.19 0.52
C LEU A 529 7.39 2.70 0.85
N LEU A 530 7.40 1.87 -0.20
CA LEU A 530 7.71 0.45 -0.10
C LEU A 530 9.22 0.28 -0.24
N ALA A 531 9.88 -0.17 0.82
CA ALA A 531 11.25 -0.62 0.78
C ALA A 531 11.28 -2.04 0.19
N VAL A 532 12.05 -2.21 -0.88
CA VAL A 532 12.13 -3.45 -1.64
C VAL A 532 13.49 -4.11 -1.39
N PRO A 533 13.50 -5.40 -1.01
CA PRO A 533 14.75 -6.12 -0.78
C PRO A 533 15.54 -6.28 -2.07
N THR A 534 16.84 -6.51 -1.94
CA THR A 534 17.67 -6.87 -3.09
C THR A 534 17.28 -8.23 -3.66
N ILE A 535 17.63 -8.48 -4.92
CA ILE A 535 17.42 -9.79 -5.56
C ILE A 535 18.06 -10.92 -4.75
N GLN A 536 19.24 -10.69 -4.19
CA GLN A 536 19.97 -11.67 -3.39
C GLN A 536 19.26 -11.96 -2.06
N GLU A 537 18.75 -10.94 -1.37
CA GLU A 537 17.97 -11.10 -0.13
C GLU A 537 16.65 -11.85 -0.40
N GLU A 538 15.97 -11.54 -1.49
CA GLU A 538 14.76 -12.24 -1.93
C GLU A 538 15.04 -13.72 -2.22
N GLU A 539 16.11 -14.02 -2.99
CA GLU A 539 16.50 -15.40 -3.30
C GLU A 539 16.85 -16.19 -2.03
N ALA A 540 17.57 -15.58 -1.08
CA ALA A 540 17.87 -16.18 0.21
C ALA A 540 16.59 -16.44 1.02
N GLY A 541 15.66 -15.48 1.04
CA GLY A 541 14.36 -15.61 1.71
C GLY A 541 13.49 -16.72 1.12
N LEU A 542 13.43 -16.83 -0.20
CA LEU A 542 12.72 -17.91 -0.89
C LEU A 542 13.35 -19.29 -0.61
N GLN A 543 14.68 -19.38 -0.60
CA GLN A 543 15.38 -20.63 -0.26
C GLN A 543 15.14 -21.04 1.20
N ALA A 544 15.16 -20.08 2.13
CA ALA A 544 14.88 -20.34 3.54
C ALA A 544 13.45 -20.85 3.74
N LYS A 545 12.45 -20.23 3.10
CA LYS A 545 11.07 -20.70 3.13
C LYS A 545 10.92 -22.10 2.54
N ALA A 546 11.52 -22.37 1.38
CA ALA A 546 11.49 -23.69 0.78
C ALA A 546 12.19 -24.75 1.65
N ALA A 547 13.28 -24.39 2.33
CA ALA A 547 13.96 -25.27 3.28
C ALA A 547 13.12 -25.54 4.54
N GLU A 548 12.41 -24.53 5.05
CA GLU A 548 11.48 -24.67 6.17
C GLU A 548 10.30 -25.57 5.80
N GLU A 549 9.67 -25.35 4.64
CA GLU A 549 8.60 -26.20 4.10
C GLU A 549 9.09 -27.63 3.87
N LYS A 550 10.29 -27.80 3.31
CA LYS A 550 10.91 -29.12 3.15
C LYS A 550 11.18 -29.78 4.50
N ASN A 551 11.64 -29.04 5.51
CA ASN A 551 11.83 -29.55 6.86
C ASN A 551 10.50 -29.90 7.55
N LYS A 552 9.44 -29.10 7.33
CA LYS A 552 8.07 -29.43 7.78
C LYS A 552 7.58 -30.70 7.08
N ALA A 553 7.79 -30.84 5.78
CA ALA A 553 7.44 -32.04 5.03
C ALA A 553 8.25 -33.27 5.47
N ILE A 554 9.56 -33.12 5.74
CA ILE A 554 10.40 -34.20 6.27
C ILE A 554 9.92 -34.60 7.67
N LYS A 555 9.67 -33.65 8.58
CA LYS A 555 9.12 -33.95 9.91
C LYS A 555 7.74 -34.58 9.84
N SER A 556 6.89 -34.13 8.91
CA SER A 556 5.58 -34.75 8.64
C SER A 556 5.76 -36.18 8.15
N LYS A 557 6.75 -36.44 7.27
CA LYS A 557 7.05 -37.77 6.76
C LYS A 557 7.69 -38.69 7.82
N GLU A 558 8.57 -38.18 8.67
CA GLU A 558 9.13 -38.90 9.82
C GLU A 558 8.04 -39.23 10.84
N LEU A 559 7.07 -38.32 11.03
CA LEU A 559 5.89 -38.55 11.85
C LEU A 559 4.96 -39.60 11.22
N GLU A 560 4.72 -39.54 9.90
CA GLU A 560 3.99 -40.57 9.14
C GLU A 560 4.68 -41.93 9.28
N GLU A 561 6.00 -42.02 9.08
CA GLU A 561 6.79 -43.25 9.23
C GLU A 561 6.75 -43.78 10.68
N SER A 562 6.78 -42.89 11.68
CA SER A 562 6.62 -43.24 13.10
C SER A 562 5.20 -43.72 13.44
N LEU A 563 4.16 -43.22 12.76
CA LEU A 563 2.76 -43.63 12.93
C LEU A 563 2.47 -44.95 12.20
N PHE A 564 3.09 -45.16 11.03
CA PHE A 564 3.09 -46.44 10.31
C PHE A 564 3.75 -47.55 11.12
N ALA A 565 4.85 -47.26 11.82
CA ALA A 565 5.51 -48.19 12.74
C ALA A 565 4.61 -48.62 13.92
N GLN A 566 3.51 -47.90 14.17
CA GLN A 566 2.51 -48.20 15.20
C GLN A 566 1.25 -48.90 14.64
N ASN A 567 1.28 -49.40 13.39
CA ASN A 567 0.16 -50.11 12.72
C ASN A 567 -1.12 -49.27 12.55
N ILE A 568 -1.00 -47.95 12.40
CA ILE A 568 -2.15 -47.07 12.13
C ILE A 568 -2.40 -47.01 10.61
N PRO A 569 -3.62 -47.26 10.10
CA PRO A 569 -3.93 -47.25 8.66
C PRO A 569 -3.66 -45.89 7.97
N GLU A 570 -3.13 -45.94 6.75
CA GLU A 570 -2.77 -44.78 5.91
C GLU A 570 -3.95 -43.81 5.66
N THR A 571 -5.17 -44.35 5.61
CA THR A 571 -6.42 -43.57 5.51
C THR A 571 -6.71 -42.73 6.76
N GLN A 572 -6.26 -43.17 7.93
CA GLN A 572 -6.45 -42.49 9.20
C GLN A 572 -5.40 -41.39 9.39
N ILE A 573 -4.18 -41.57 8.85
CA ILE A 573 -3.08 -40.61 8.88
C ILE A 573 -3.37 -39.38 8.00
N LYS A 574 -3.84 -39.58 6.75
CA LYS A 574 -4.25 -38.48 5.86
C LYS A 574 -5.41 -37.64 6.42
N LYS A 575 -6.39 -38.30 7.04
CA LYS A 575 -7.56 -37.64 7.67
C LYS A 575 -7.17 -36.80 8.90
N THR A 576 -6.05 -37.12 9.56
CA THR A 576 -5.54 -36.43 10.74
C THR A 576 -4.77 -35.14 10.39
N LEU A 577 -4.04 -35.12 9.27
CA LEU A 577 -3.20 -33.98 8.87
C LEU A 577 -3.95 -32.90 8.06
N GLU A 578 -5.02 -33.27 7.34
CA GLU A 578 -5.81 -32.34 6.52
C GLU A 578 -7.05 -31.75 7.24
N GLY A 579 -7.36 -32.21 8.47
CA GLY A 579 -8.70 -32.06 9.06
C GLY A 579 -8.93 -30.96 10.11
N LEU A 580 -7.91 -30.25 10.59
CA LEU A 580 -8.05 -29.27 11.68
C LEU A 580 -7.54 -27.90 11.25
N HIS A 581 -8.43 -27.06 10.75
CA HIS A 581 -8.14 -25.62 10.66
C HIS A 581 -8.08 -25.06 12.08
N ILE A 582 -6.89 -24.69 12.55
CA ILE A 582 -6.65 -24.19 13.90
C ILE A 582 -6.45 -22.67 13.83
N VAL A 583 -7.24 -21.93 14.60
CA VAL A 583 -7.05 -20.49 14.80
C VAL A 583 -6.49 -20.27 16.20
N GLU A 584 -5.39 -19.52 16.28
CA GLU A 584 -4.73 -19.21 17.54
C GLU A 584 -4.89 -17.72 17.86
N CYS A 585 -5.27 -17.43 19.10
CA CYS A 585 -5.17 -16.11 19.69
C CYS A 585 -3.90 -16.06 20.54
N GLU A 586 -2.88 -15.38 20.03
CA GLU A 586 -1.63 -15.15 20.76
C GLU A 586 -1.86 -14.25 21.98
N SER A 587 -1.13 -14.54 23.07
CA SER A 587 -1.12 -13.70 24.28
C SER A 587 -0.41 -12.37 24.02
N ALA A 588 -0.78 -11.32 24.77
CA ALA A 588 -0.17 -9.99 24.69
C ALA A 588 1.24 -9.90 25.33
N GLY A 589 1.75 -11.01 25.89
CA GLY A 589 3.06 -11.13 26.54
C GLY A 589 3.48 -12.59 26.73
N ASP A 590 4.42 -12.87 27.65
CA ASP A 590 4.88 -14.23 27.95
C ASP A 590 3.69 -15.13 28.33
N GLU A 591 3.48 -16.19 27.55
CA GLU A 591 2.35 -17.11 27.70
C GLU A 591 2.40 -17.78 29.08
N LYS A 592 1.39 -17.52 29.90
CA LYS A 592 1.26 -18.14 31.23
C LYS A 592 0.42 -19.41 31.21
N ALA A 593 -0.54 -19.55 30.29
CA ALA A 593 -1.44 -20.70 30.21
C ALA A 593 -2.09 -20.82 28.84
N THR A 594 -2.64 -22.00 28.55
CA THR A 594 -3.32 -22.29 27.27
C THR A 594 -4.77 -22.74 27.51
N LEU A 595 -5.71 -22.18 26.75
CA LEU A 595 -7.10 -22.64 26.64
C LEU A 595 -7.34 -23.26 25.28
N VAL A 596 -7.73 -24.53 25.23
CA VAL A 596 -8.25 -25.18 24.02
C VAL A 596 -9.78 -25.10 24.06
N TRP A 597 -10.40 -24.38 23.11
CA TRP A 597 -11.84 -24.14 23.09
C TRP A 597 -12.53 -24.74 21.85
N LEU A 598 -13.49 -25.64 22.08
CA LEU A 598 -14.25 -26.35 21.05
C LEU A 598 -15.61 -25.68 20.83
N HIS A 599 -15.87 -25.26 19.58
CA HIS A 599 -17.13 -24.63 19.18
C HIS A 599 -18.22 -25.65 18.79
N ASP A 600 -19.45 -25.18 18.55
CA ASP A 600 -20.59 -25.99 18.11
C ASP A 600 -20.67 -26.12 16.57
N PHE A 601 -21.53 -27.02 16.05
CA PHE A 601 -21.59 -27.35 14.63
C PHE A 601 -22.00 -26.16 13.74
N GLY A 602 -21.33 -26.01 12.59
CA GLY A 602 -21.64 -24.97 11.57
C GLY A 602 -21.00 -23.60 11.80
N GLN A 603 -20.28 -23.40 12.91
CA GLN A 603 -19.60 -22.14 13.21
C GLN A 603 -18.12 -22.19 12.77
N ILE A 604 -17.57 -21.04 12.38
CA ILE A 604 -16.20 -20.94 11.88
C ILE A 604 -15.30 -20.37 12.99
N PRO A 605 -14.10 -20.94 13.25
CA PRO A 605 -13.20 -20.47 14.33
C PRO A 605 -12.91 -18.96 14.35
N ASP A 606 -12.94 -18.29 13.19
CA ASP A 606 -12.68 -16.85 13.06
C ASP A 606 -13.70 -15.96 13.79
N GLU A 607 -14.96 -16.41 13.92
CA GLU A 607 -16.00 -15.66 14.62
C GLU A 607 -15.68 -15.56 16.12
N TYR A 608 -15.17 -16.66 16.69
CA TYR A 608 -14.76 -16.76 18.08
C TYR A 608 -13.49 -15.96 18.38
N LEU A 609 -12.55 -15.88 17.43
CA LEU A 609 -11.29 -15.16 17.61
C LEU A 609 -11.51 -13.70 18.04
N SER A 610 -12.48 -13.03 17.41
CA SER A 610 -12.80 -11.62 17.71
C SER A 610 -13.38 -11.44 19.11
N LEU A 611 -14.19 -12.40 19.58
CA LEU A 611 -14.81 -12.41 20.90
C LEU A 611 -13.78 -12.65 22.00
N PHE A 612 -12.92 -13.66 21.83
CA PHE A 612 -11.83 -13.94 22.77
C PHE A 612 -10.85 -12.76 22.86
N LYS A 613 -10.41 -12.20 21.73
CA LYS A 613 -9.53 -11.02 21.72
C LYS A 613 -10.13 -9.83 22.47
N ARG A 614 -11.40 -9.52 22.23
CA ARG A 614 -12.06 -8.37 22.86
C ARG A 614 -12.31 -8.56 24.36
N SER A 615 -12.57 -9.80 24.79
CA SER A 615 -12.86 -10.11 26.19
C SER A 615 -11.57 -10.26 27.00
N PHE A 616 -10.57 -10.98 26.48
CA PHE A 616 -9.32 -11.28 27.20
C PHE A 616 -8.42 -10.04 27.32
N SER A 617 -8.44 -9.13 26.33
CA SER A 617 -7.69 -7.84 26.41
C SER A 617 -8.20 -6.87 27.48
N LYS A 618 -9.35 -7.16 28.11
CA LYS A 618 -9.89 -6.32 29.20
C LYS A 618 -9.56 -6.86 30.59
N ASP A 619 -8.91 -8.01 30.68
CA ASP A 619 -8.59 -8.69 31.92
C ASP A 619 -7.07 -8.92 32.02
N GLU A 620 -6.45 -8.32 33.05
CA GLU A 620 -4.99 -8.33 33.26
C GLU A 620 -4.41 -9.75 33.44
N VAL A 621 -5.22 -10.75 33.77
CA VAL A 621 -4.78 -12.14 33.88
C VAL A 621 -4.88 -12.85 32.54
N LEU A 622 -6.01 -12.66 31.84
CA LEU A 622 -6.30 -13.40 30.62
C LEU A 622 -5.58 -12.86 29.38
N GLU A 623 -5.07 -11.62 29.41
CA GLU A 623 -4.21 -11.13 28.32
C GLU A 623 -2.96 -11.99 28.10
N HIS A 624 -2.55 -12.78 29.11
CA HIS A 624 -1.42 -13.71 29.07
C HIS A 624 -1.81 -15.16 28.75
N VAL A 625 -3.07 -15.41 28.39
CA VAL A 625 -3.58 -16.75 28.04
C VAL A 625 -3.65 -16.90 26.53
N LYS A 626 -2.99 -17.94 26.00
CA LYS A 626 -3.14 -18.36 24.62
C LYS A 626 -4.46 -19.11 24.45
N VAL A 627 -5.23 -18.75 23.42
CA VAL A 627 -6.47 -19.49 23.08
C VAL A 627 -6.27 -20.22 21.76
N VAL A 628 -6.49 -21.53 21.77
CA VAL A 628 -6.42 -22.42 20.60
C VAL A 628 -7.83 -22.88 20.26
N ILE A 629 -8.30 -22.54 19.05
CA ILE A 629 -9.65 -22.82 18.58
C ILE A 629 -9.54 -23.73 17.35
N PRO A 630 -9.58 -25.06 17.53
CA PRO A 630 -9.63 -25.97 16.40
C PRO A 630 -11.02 -25.92 15.74
N SER A 631 -11.07 -26.10 14.41
CA SER A 631 -12.31 -26.44 13.74
C SER A 631 -12.87 -27.74 14.28
N ALA A 632 -14.19 -27.77 14.51
CA ALA A 632 -14.92 -29.02 14.68
C ALA A 632 -14.58 -29.95 13.50
N PRO A 633 -14.27 -31.25 13.74
CA PRO A 633 -13.94 -32.19 12.67
C PRO A 633 -15.05 -32.21 11.62
N LYS A 634 -14.70 -31.92 10.35
CA LYS A 634 -15.63 -32.10 9.23
C LYS A 634 -15.83 -33.60 8.99
N THR A 635 -17.08 -34.07 9.05
CA THR A 635 -17.43 -35.30 8.35
C THR A 635 -17.27 -35.06 6.85
N VAL A 636 -16.58 -35.99 6.17
CA VAL A 636 -16.56 -36.04 4.72
C VAL A 636 -17.91 -36.60 4.27
N GLY A 637 -18.76 -35.74 3.70
CA GLY A 637 -20.12 -36.05 3.21
C GLY A 637 -21.17 -35.86 4.32
N THR A 638 -22.22 -35.07 4.18
CA THR A 638 -23.05 -34.76 3.01
C THR A 638 -23.62 -33.33 3.11
N ASP A 639 -23.79 -32.67 1.97
CA ASP A 639 -24.33 -31.31 1.80
C ASP A 639 -25.83 -31.11 2.15
N GLU A 640 -26.46 -32.02 2.90
CA GLU A 640 -27.89 -31.94 3.17
C GLU A 640 -28.18 -32.21 4.66
N ASP A 641 -28.68 -31.17 5.33
CA ASP A 641 -29.40 -31.16 6.61
C ASP A 641 -28.57 -31.17 7.93
N PRO A 642 -28.40 -29.99 8.59
CA PRO A 642 -27.77 -29.87 9.91
C PRO A 642 -28.58 -30.50 11.07
N SER A 643 -29.76 -31.04 10.81
CA SER A 643 -30.69 -31.53 11.85
C SER A 643 -30.36 -32.90 12.42
N TRP A 644 -29.43 -33.66 11.83
CA TRP A 644 -29.24 -35.08 12.17
C TRP A 644 -28.48 -35.35 13.48
N TRP A 645 -27.82 -34.36 14.09
CA TRP A 645 -27.20 -34.52 15.42
C TRP A 645 -27.99 -33.87 16.56
N CYS A 646 -28.96 -33.02 16.25
CA CYS A 646 -29.82 -32.34 17.23
C CYS A 646 -31.27 -32.88 17.27
N GLY A 647 -31.60 -33.87 16.43
CA GLY A 647 -32.95 -34.45 16.32
C GLY A 647 -33.07 -35.85 16.92
N ASP A 648 -33.81 -35.95 18.03
CA ASP A 648 -34.59 -37.10 18.53
C ASP A 648 -33.93 -38.48 18.78
N PHE A 649 -32.70 -38.76 18.32
CA PHE A 649 -32.15 -40.13 18.34
C PHE A 649 -31.28 -40.48 19.55
N LEU A 650 -30.40 -39.59 20.01
CA LEU A 650 -29.60 -39.75 21.24
C LEU A 650 -30.20 -39.03 22.46
N PHE A 651 -31.06 -38.04 22.20
CA PHE A 651 -31.74 -37.25 23.21
C PHE A 651 -33.24 -37.40 22.97
N ASP A 652 -33.87 -38.33 23.69
CA ASP A 652 -35.34 -38.43 23.68
C ASP A 652 -35.92 -37.13 24.29
N THR A 653 -36.22 -36.16 23.42
CA THR A 653 -36.89 -34.92 23.80
C THR A 653 -38.38 -35.12 24.06
N THR A 654 -38.95 -36.28 23.68
CA THR A 654 -40.35 -36.64 23.96
C THR A 654 -40.56 -37.12 25.40
N ALA A 655 -39.57 -37.72 26.05
CA ALA A 655 -39.62 -38.07 27.47
C ALA A 655 -39.66 -36.85 28.42
N ALA A 656 -39.26 -35.66 27.97
CA ALA A 656 -39.29 -34.44 28.77
C ALA A 656 -40.64 -33.69 28.72
N LYS A 657 -41.53 -34.04 27.76
CA LYS A 657 -42.83 -33.35 27.58
C LYS A 657 -44.07 -34.20 27.91
N SER A 658 -43.93 -35.48 28.23
CA SER A 658 -45.04 -36.27 28.77
C SER A 658 -44.56 -37.36 29.73
N ASN A 659 -44.69 -37.12 31.04
CA ASN A 659 -45.15 -38.13 31.99
C ASN A 659 -45.40 -37.54 33.38
N SER A 660 -46.58 -36.93 33.53
CA SER A 660 -47.37 -37.09 34.73
C SER A 660 -47.94 -38.53 34.75
N GLY A 661 -47.26 -39.44 35.45
CA GLY A 661 -47.82 -40.73 35.86
C GLY A 661 -47.20 -41.98 35.21
N GLY A 662 -46.91 -42.98 36.05
CA GLY A 662 -46.97 -44.39 35.67
C GLY A 662 -45.66 -45.14 35.38
N SER A 663 -45.22 -45.89 36.40
CA SER A 663 -44.49 -47.18 36.36
C SER A 663 -43.14 -47.32 35.63
N GLY A 664 -42.17 -47.88 36.37
CA GLY A 664 -40.81 -48.14 35.92
C GLY A 664 -40.69 -49.03 34.67
N GLY A 665 -39.87 -48.57 33.74
CA GLY A 665 -39.28 -49.34 32.65
C GLY A 665 -37.81 -49.65 32.95
N SER A 666 -37.41 -50.86 32.64
CA SER A 666 -36.13 -51.49 33.01
C SER A 666 -34.91 -50.92 32.28
N LEU A 667 -33.75 -51.01 32.93
CA LEU A 667 -32.46 -50.40 32.62
C LEU A 667 -31.68 -51.02 31.43
N ASP A 668 -32.34 -51.65 30.45
CA ASP A 668 -31.64 -52.63 29.59
C ASP A 668 -32.01 -52.63 28.09
N GLU A 669 -32.07 -51.47 27.43
CA GLU A 669 -32.14 -51.39 25.96
C GLU A 669 -30.76 -51.30 25.33
N LYS A 670 -30.33 -52.32 24.56
CA LYS A 670 -29.07 -52.30 23.81
C LYS A 670 -29.00 -51.05 22.92
N LEU A 671 -27.82 -50.40 22.87
CA LEU A 671 -27.57 -49.29 21.95
C LEU A 671 -27.85 -49.77 20.51
N LYS A 672 -28.59 -48.97 19.75
CA LYS A 672 -28.82 -49.19 18.32
C LYS A 672 -27.49 -49.04 17.56
N LEU A 673 -27.41 -49.65 16.38
CA LEU A 673 -26.20 -49.59 15.54
C LEU A 673 -25.77 -48.15 15.23
N GLU A 674 -26.74 -47.26 15.05
CA GLU A 674 -26.57 -45.83 14.80
C GLU A 674 -25.96 -45.09 16.01
N GLU A 675 -26.35 -45.44 17.24
CA GLU A 675 -25.78 -44.87 18.47
C GLU A 675 -24.34 -45.37 18.71
N LEU A 676 -24.04 -46.61 18.33
CA LEU A 676 -22.68 -47.16 18.35
C LEU A 676 -21.77 -46.50 17.30
N GLN A 677 -22.32 -46.17 16.13
CA GLN A 677 -21.60 -45.42 15.10
C GLN A 677 -21.30 -43.99 15.56
N ALA A 678 -22.29 -43.28 16.11
CA ALA A 678 -22.10 -41.93 16.66
C ALA A 678 -21.05 -41.90 17.78
N LEU A 679 -21.03 -42.90 18.67
CA LEU A 679 -19.98 -43.05 19.68
C LEU A 679 -18.59 -43.26 19.07
N GLY A 680 -18.48 -44.03 17.98
CA GLY A 680 -17.23 -44.19 17.23
C GLY A 680 -16.71 -42.88 16.64
N GLU A 681 -17.59 -42.04 16.11
CA GLU A 681 -17.23 -40.72 15.55
C GLU A 681 -16.81 -39.71 16.64
N ILE A 682 -17.46 -39.77 17.81
CA ILE A 682 -17.04 -39.01 18.99
C ILE A 682 -15.63 -39.45 19.42
N GLU A 683 -15.34 -40.75 19.41
CA GLU A 683 -14.00 -41.27 19.76
C GLU A 683 -12.91 -40.82 18.79
N GLU A 684 -13.18 -40.80 17.48
CA GLU A 684 -12.27 -40.23 16.47
C GLU A 684 -11.99 -38.75 16.76
N SER A 685 -13.05 -37.97 17.02
CA SER A 685 -12.94 -36.55 17.34
C SER A 685 -12.15 -36.31 18.63
N CYS A 686 -12.36 -37.13 19.66
CA CYS A 686 -11.62 -37.05 20.92
C CYS A 686 -10.13 -37.39 20.73
N ALA A 687 -9.79 -38.35 19.86
CA ALA A 687 -8.41 -38.68 19.57
C ALA A 687 -7.66 -37.50 18.91
N LEU A 688 -8.33 -36.78 18.00
CA LEU A 688 -7.79 -35.58 17.36
C LEU A 688 -7.55 -34.44 18.38
N VAL A 689 -8.52 -34.18 19.26
CA VAL A 689 -8.36 -33.15 20.32
C VAL A 689 -7.26 -33.57 21.30
N ALA A 690 -7.14 -34.86 21.63
CA ALA A 690 -6.06 -35.35 22.49
C ALA A 690 -4.67 -35.16 21.86
N GLN A 691 -4.52 -35.32 20.54
CA GLN A 691 -3.27 -35.02 19.85
C GLN A 691 -2.93 -33.53 19.91
N LEU A 692 -3.92 -32.65 19.73
CA LEU A 692 -3.74 -31.21 19.87
C LEU A 692 -3.26 -30.84 21.29
N ILE A 693 -3.86 -31.42 22.32
CA ILE A 693 -3.42 -31.20 23.71
C ILE A 693 -1.98 -31.70 23.92
N LYS A 694 -1.64 -32.88 23.40
CA LYS A 694 -0.26 -33.41 23.46
C LYS A 694 0.75 -32.50 22.75
N ARG A 695 0.36 -31.85 21.66
CA ARG A 695 1.17 -30.84 20.95
C ARG A 695 1.47 -29.65 21.86
N GLU A 696 0.46 -29.06 22.49
CA GLU A 696 0.66 -27.91 23.39
C GLU A 696 1.58 -28.26 24.58
N LEU A 697 1.43 -29.45 25.15
CA LEU A 697 2.26 -29.89 26.29
C LEU A 697 3.71 -30.18 25.90
N ARG A 698 3.96 -30.80 24.75
CA ARG A 698 5.30 -31.25 24.35
C ARG A 698 6.06 -30.21 23.53
N GLU A 699 5.43 -29.69 22.49
CA GLU A 699 6.08 -28.82 21.51
C GLU A 699 6.10 -27.38 22.01
N ASN A 700 4.99 -26.89 22.56
CA ASN A 700 4.88 -25.55 23.13
C ASN A 700 5.29 -25.49 24.61
N ARG A 701 5.74 -26.63 25.17
CA ARG A 701 6.25 -26.77 26.55
C ARG A 701 5.30 -26.26 27.64
N GLN A 702 3.99 -26.33 27.40
CA GLN A 702 3.00 -25.92 28.39
C GLN A 702 2.95 -26.89 29.56
N GLU A 703 2.83 -26.36 30.78
CA GLU A 703 2.65 -27.20 31.98
C GLU A 703 1.22 -27.76 32.00
N PRO A 704 1.00 -29.06 32.26
CA PRO A 704 -0.34 -29.66 32.24
C PRO A 704 -1.36 -28.92 33.11
N GLU A 705 -0.95 -28.49 34.30
CA GLU A 705 -1.76 -27.73 35.24
C GLU A 705 -2.13 -26.32 34.77
N LYS A 706 -1.45 -25.81 33.74
CA LYS A 706 -1.70 -24.52 33.09
C LYS A 706 -2.47 -24.64 31.76
N LEU A 707 -3.01 -25.82 31.47
CA LEU A 707 -3.85 -26.08 30.29
C LEU A 707 -5.30 -26.34 30.69
N MET A 708 -6.25 -25.65 30.05
CA MET A 708 -7.68 -25.96 30.16
C MET A 708 -8.26 -26.42 28.82
N LEU A 709 -9.21 -27.33 28.91
CA LEU A 709 -10.02 -27.78 27.78
C LEU A 709 -11.47 -27.35 28.00
N GLY A 710 -12.11 -26.74 27.01
CA GLY A 710 -13.50 -26.37 27.14
C GLY A 710 -14.25 -26.33 25.82
N GLY A 711 -15.56 -26.14 25.91
CA GLY A 711 -16.41 -25.97 24.74
C GLY A 711 -17.86 -25.72 25.09
N VAL A 712 -18.67 -25.47 24.06
CA VAL A 712 -20.13 -25.25 24.14
C VAL A 712 -20.89 -26.34 23.40
N GLY A 713 -22.06 -26.75 23.92
CA GLY A 713 -22.94 -27.71 23.26
C GLY A 713 -22.24 -29.03 22.94
N GLN A 714 -22.09 -29.35 21.65
CA GLN A 714 -21.35 -30.52 21.20
C GLN A 714 -19.84 -30.44 21.48
N GLY A 715 -19.24 -29.26 21.35
CA GLY A 715 -17.84 -29.03 21.73
C GLY A 715 -17.59 -29.34 23.21
N ALA A 716 -18.57 -29.04 24.07
CA ALA A 716 -18.52 -29.39 25.50
C ALA A 716 -18.51 -30.90 25.74
N LEU A 717 -19.24 -31.66 24.92
CA LEU A 717 -19.28 -33.12 24.96
C LEU A 717 -17.93 -33.73 24.58
N ILE A 718 -17.36 -33.30 23.45
CA ILE A 718 -16.05 -33.76 22.97
C ILE A 718 -14.97 -33.42 24.00
N ALA A 719 -15.02 -32.23 24.61
CA ALA A 719 -14.11 -31.83 25.68
C ALA A 719 -14.17 -32.81 26.87
N LEU A 720 -15.37 -33.12 27.36
CA LEU A 720 -15.58 -34.04 28.48
C LEU A 720 -15.07 -35.46 28.15
N PHE A 721 -15.44 -35.99 26.98
CA PHE A 721 -15.03 -37.32 26.54
C PHE A 721 -13.52 -37.42 26.37
N THR A 722 -12.90 -36.43 25.72
CA THR A 722 -11.45 -36.38 25.52
C THR A 722 -10.73 -36.43 26.86
N ALA A 723 -11.15 -35.59 27.81
CA ALA A 723 -10.52 -35.51 29.11
C ALA A 723 -10.64 -36.79 29.95
N LEU A 724 -11.78 -37.48 29.87
CA LEU A 724 -12.01 -38.72 30.62
C LEU A 724 -11.37 -39.95 29.97
N THR A 725 -11.34 -40.02 28.64
CA THR A 725 -11.02 -41.26 27.92
C THR A 725 -9.70 -41.25 27.17
N GLN A 726 -9.21 -40.08 26.71
CA GLN A 726 -8.06 -40.00 25.79
C GLN A 726 -6.81 -39.35 26.39
N LEU A 727 -6.98 -38.48 27.39
CA LEU A 727 -5.83 -37.87 28.07
C LEU A 727 -5.19 -38.88 29.02
N ASP A 728 -3.87 -38.82 29.18
CA ASP A 728 -3.05 -39.62 30.10
C ASP A 728 -2.41 -38.77 31.20
N VAL A 729 -2.53 -37.44 31.09
CA VAL A 729 -1.97 -36.44 32.00
C VAL A 729 -3.07 -35.60 32.63
N ALA A 730 -2.86 -35.16 33.88
CA ALA A 730 -3.80 -34.31 34.58
C ALA A 730 -3.68 -32.85 34.10
N ILE A 731 -4.73 -32.32 33.46
CA ILE A 731 -4.78 -30.92 33.01
C ILE A 731 -5.42 -29.99 34.04
N GLY A 732 -5.23 -28.67 33.90
CA GLY A 732 -5.74 -27.65 34.83
C GLY A 732 -7.27 -27.63 35.02
N GLY A 733 -8.04 -28.06 34.01
CA GLY A 733 -9.48 -28.28 34.17
C GLY A 733 -10.23 -28.46 32.87
N VAL A 734 -11.50 -28.86 33.00
CA VAL A 734 -12.46 -29.02 31.89
C VAL A 734 -13.68 -28.14 32.13
N CYS A 735 -14.07 -27.36 31.12
CA CYS A 735 -15.23 -26.48 31.19
C CYS A 735 -16.25 -26.80 30.10
N CYS A 736 -17.43 -27.25 30.49
CA CYS A 736 -18.51 -27.65 29.59
C CYS A 736 -19.66 -26.64 29.67
N PHE A 737 -19.93 -25.93 28.58
CA PHE A 737 -20.99 -24.93 28.50
C PHE A 737 -22.25 -25.47 27.82
N GLY A 738 -23.42 -25.27 28.41
CA GLY A 738 -24.73 -25.57 27.80
C GLY A 738 -24.90 -27.04 27.38
N MET A 739 -24.53 -28.00 28.23
CA MET A 739 -24.55 -29.41 27.83
C MET A 739 -25.90 -30.08 28.14
N GLN A 740 -26.48 -30.77 27.15
CA GLN A 740 -27.69 -31.57 27.38
C GLN A 740 -27.41 -32.80 28.28
N VAL A 741 -28.48 -33.36 28.84
CA VAL A 741 -28.39 -34.56 29.68
C VAL A 741 -28.05 -35.76 28.79
N LEU A 742 -26.95 -36.44 29.10
CA LEU A 742 -26.52 -37.62 28.35
C LEU A 742 -27.31 -38.88 28.75
N PRO A 743 -27.50 -39.82 27.81
CA PRO A 743 -28.07 -41.12 28.12
C PRO A 743 -27.25 -41.86 29.20
N GLY A 744 -27.94 -42.60 30.07
CA GLY A 744 -27.31 -43.34 31.16
C GLY A 744 -26.20 -44.29 30.68
N LYS A 745 -26.45 -45.03 29.59
CA LYS A 745 -25.48 -45.96 29.00
C LYS A 745 -24.22 -45.28 28.46
N VAL A 746 -24.37 -44.08 27.91
CA VAL A 746 -23.23 -43.27 27.45
C VAL A 746 -22.38 -42.83 28.62
N LEU A 747 -23.02 -42.44 29.73
CA LEU A 747 -22.32 -42.13 30.99
C LEU A 747 -21.69 -43.38 31.63
N ASP A 748 -22.30 -44.55 31.49
CA ASP A 748 -21.73 -45.83 31.95
C ASP A 748 -20.46 -46.17 31.15
N ILE A 749 -20.50 -46.04 29.82
CA ILE A 749 -19.31 -46.22 28.96
C ILE A 749 -18.20 -45.23 29.35
N LEU A 750 -18.54 -43.97 29.58
CA LEU A 750 -17.58 -42.97 30.05
C LEU A 750 -16.97 -43.38 31.41
N ALA A 751 -17.79 -43.85 32.34
CA ALA A 751 -17.34 -44.27 33.65
C ALA A 751 -16.45 -45.53 33.59
N GLU A 752 -16.77 -46.49 32.71
CA GLU A 752 -15.96 -47.69 32.48
C GLU A 752 -14.61 -47.35 31.83
N LYS A 753 -14.60 -46.45 30.84
CA LYS A 753 -13.38 -46.00 30.16
C LYS A 753 -12.53 -45.07 31.01
N ALA A 754 -13.13 -44.37 31.97
CA ALA A 754 -12.44 -43.55 32.97
C ALA A 754 -11.67 -44.45 33.96
N THR A 755 -10.53 -44.97 33.53
CA THR A 755 -9.73 -45.98 34.25
C THR A 755 -8.93 -45.44 35.45
N SER A 756 -9.32 -44.29 36.03
CA SER A 756 -8.77 -43.79 37.29
C SER A 756 -9.86 -43.11 38.14
N PRO A 757 -9.99 -43.44 39.45
CA PRO A 757 -10.84 -42.70 40.39
C PRO A 757 -10.40 -41.25 40.65
N SER A 758 -9.27 -40.83 40.07
CA SER A 758 -8.82 -39.44 40.04
C SER A 758 -8.88 -38.98 38.59
N ALA A 759 -9.88 -38.16 38.29
CA ALA A 759 -10.05 -37.54 36.99
C ALA A 759 -8.73 -36.92 36.51
N LYS A 760 -8.40 -37.10 35.22
CA LYS A 760 -7.19 -36.57 34.59
C LYS A 760 -7.30 -35.05 34.31
N PHE A 761 -7.93 -34.35 35.23
CA PHE A 761 -8.04 -32.90 35.29
C PHE A 761 -8.31 -32.49 36.74
N SER A 762 -7.85 -31.30 37.16
CA SER A 762 -8.06 -30.85 38.54
C SER A 762 -9.52 -30.53 38.86
N LYS A 763 -10.31 -30.06 37.89
CA LYS A 763 -11.71 -29.62 38.08
C LYS A 763 -12.56 -29.80 36.80
N LEU A 764 -13.82 -30.20 36.96
CA LEU A 764 -14.84 -30.22 35.90
C LEU A 764 -15.95 -29.23 36.23
N PHE A 765 -16.16 -28.26 35.34
CA PHE A 765 -17.19 -27.24 35.45
C PHE A 765 -18.29 -27.47 34.43
N LEU A 766 -19.53 -27.54 34.90
CA LEU A 766 -20.74 -27.51 34.08
C LEU A 766 -21.36 -26.13 34.24
N LEU A 767 -21.39 -25.35 33.16
CA LEU A 767 -21.93 -23.99 33.14
C LEU A 767 -23.15 -23.92 32.22
N HIS A 768 -24.22 -23.29 32.68
CA HIS A 768 -25.45 -23.13 31.90
C HIS A 768 -25.96 -21.69 31.97
N GLY A 769 -26.41 -21.15 30.84
CA GLY A 769 -27.09 -19.87 30.80
C GLY A 769 -28.47 -19.90 31.47
N SER A 770 -28.82 -18.87 32.24
CA SER A 770 -30.15 -18.80 32.86
C SER A 770 -31.30 -18.68 31.85
N ASN A 771 -31.00 -18.22 30.63
CA ASN A 771 -31.93 -18.07 29.51
C ASN A 771 -31.67 -19.09 28.39
N ASP A 772 -30.90 -20.15 28.66
CA ASP A 772 -30.66 -21.21 27.71
C ASP A 772 -31.94 -22.04 27.50
N THR A 773 -32.54 -21.91 26.32
CA THR A 773 -33.76 -22.65 25.94
C THR A 773 -33.47 -24.01 25.30
N VAL A 774 -32.21 -24.29 24.96
CA VAL A 774 -31.78 -25.53 24.28
C VAL A 774 -31.26 -26.54 25.30
N ALA A 775 -30.41 -26.11 26.22
CA ALA A 775 -29.92 -26.88 27.36
C ALA A 775 -30.15 -26.09 28.66
N PRO A 776 -31.40 -26.04 29.17
CA PRO A 776 -31.72 -25.25 30.36
C PRO A 776 -30.91 -25.70 31.59
N PRO A 777 -30.73 -24.84 32.61
CA PRO A 777 -29.92 -25.14 33.81
C PRO A 777 -30.23 -26.49 34.49
N GLY A 778 -31.48 -26.95 34.44
CA GLY A 778 -31.88 -28.26 34.96
C GLY A 778 -31.15 -29.44 34.29
N CYS A 779 -30.68 -29.29 33.05
CA CYS A 779 -29.85 -30.28 32.36
C CYS A 779 -28.50 -30.45 33.07
N GLY A 780 -27.81 -29.35 33.36
CA GLY A 780 -26.51 -29.38 34.05
C GLY A 780 -26.61 -29.93 35.48
N GLU A 781 -27.66 -29.56 36.21
CA GLU A 781 -27.90 -30.08 37.57
C GLU A 781 -28.15 -31.60 37.55
N LYS A 782 -28.98 -32.08 36.61
CA LYS A 782 -29.25 -33.50 36.43
C LYS A 782 -28.00 -34.26 36.00
N LEU A 783 -27.22 -33.73 35.07
CA LEU A 783 -25.99 -34.32 34.60
C LEU A 783 -24.94 -34.42 35.72
N LYS A 784 -24.75 -33.35 36.53
CA LYS A 784 -23.88 -33.38 37.73
C LYS A 784 -24.24 -34.54 38.65
N LYS A 785 -25.53 -34.74 38.90
CA LYS A 785 -26.02 -35.85 39.74
C LYS A 785 -25.69 -37.21 39.10
N MET A 786 -25.91 -37.37 37.80
CA MET A 786 -25.65 -38.63 37.08
C MET A 786 -24.16 -38.98 36.97
N LEU A 787 -23.30 -37.96 36.80
CA LEU A 787 -21.84 -38.11 36.85
C LEU A 787 -21.37 -38.48 38.27
N GLY A 788 -21.91 -37.83 39.30
CA GLY A 788 -21.59 -38.11 40.69
C GLY A 788 -21.95 -39.53 41.13
N GLN A 789 -23.06 -40.08 40.63
CA GLN A 789 -23.43 -41.49 40.83
C GLN A 789 -22.40 -42.48 40.28
N ARG A 790 -21.56 -42.04 39.33
CA ARG A 790 -20.52 -42.83 38.67
C ARG A 790 -19.11 -42.43 39.13
N GLY A 791 -19.00 -41.70 40.22
CA GLY A 791 -17.71 -41.31 40.82
C GLY A 791 -17.01 -40.12 40.14
N ILE A 792 -17.66 -39.44 39.18
CA ILE A 792 -17.10 -38.27 38.50
C ILE A 792 -17.64 -37.00 39.17
N ASN A 793 -16.76 -36.27 39.87
CA ASN A 793 -17.15 -35.05 40.57
C ASN A 793 -17.14 -33.84 39.62
N ALA A 794 -18.23 -33.07 39.62
CA ALA A 794 -18.40 -31.88 38.81
C ALA A 794 -19.00 -30.73 39.63
N THR A 795 -18.54 -29.51 39.39
CA THR A 795 -19.19 -28.30 39.86
C THR A 795 -20.21 -27.83 38.84
N PHE A 796 -21.31 -27.26 39.31
CA PHE A 796 -22.38 -26.73 38.46
C PHE A 796 -22.64 -25.28 38.85
N ASP A 797 -22.73 -24.40 37.88
CA ASP A 797 -23.06 -22.99 38.07
C ASP A 797 -23.93 -22.46 36.93
N VAL A 798 -24.66 -21.37 37.22
CA VAL A 798 -25.61 -20.75 36.28
C VAL A 798 -25.13 -19.34 35.93
N VAL A 799 -24.89 -19.10 34.64
CA VAL A 799 -24.51 -17.78 34.11
C VAL A 799 -25.76 -16.91 33.97
N PRO A 800 -25.86 -15.78 34.72
CA PRO A 800 -27.00 -14.88 34.62
C PRO A 800 -27.14 -14.30 33.21
N ASN A 801 -28.36 -14.34 32.67
CA ASN A 801 -28.73 -13.88 31.33
C ASN A 801 -28.08 -14.65 30.16
N GLY A 802 -27.26 -15.67 30.43
CA GLY A 802 -26.61 -16.49 29.40
C GLY A 802 -27.61 -17.26 28.55
N LYS A 803 -27.24 -17.52 27.29
CA LYS A 803 -28.06 -18.24 26.29
C LYS A 803 -27.34 -19.54 25.91
N HIS A 804 -27.69 -20.13 24.77
CA HIS A 804 -26.99 -21.29 24.20
C HIS A 804 -25.94 -20.85 23.15
N GLU A 805 -25.10 -19.87 23.49
CA GLU A 805 -24.09 -19.30 22.58
C GLU A 805 -22.98 -18.61 23.39
N VAL A 806 -21.72 -18.69 22.96
CA VAL A 806 -20.62 -18.01 23.65
C VAL A 806 -20.76 -16.49 23.55
N SER A 807 -21.16 -15.86 24.65
CA SER A 807 -21.36 -14.42 24.77
C SER A 807 -20.33 -13.76 25.69
N ALA A 808 -20.32 -12.42 25.74
CA ALA A 808 -19.41 -11.68 26.62
C ALA A 808 -19.67 -12.00 28.12
N GLU A 809 -20.93 -12.20 28.49
CA GLU A 809 -21.38 -12.59 29.82
C GLU A 809 -20.84 -13.98 30.21
N GLU A 810 -20.82 -14.91 29.27
CA GLU A 810 -20.32 -16.28 29.47
C GLU A 810 -18.80 -16.34 29.51
N LEU A 811 -18.13 -15.56 28.66
CA LEU A 811 -16.67 -15.39 28.70
C LEU A 811 -16.20 -14.75 30.02
N GLY A 812 -16.99 -13.83 30.59
CA GLY A 812 -16.74 -13.29 31.93
C GLY A 812 -16.78 -14.36 33.03
N HIS A 813 -17.68 -15.34 32.93
CA HIS A 813 -17.74 -16.45 33.90
C HIS A 813 -16.64 -17.49 33.65
N LEU A 814 -16.29 -17.75 32.38
CA LEU A 814 -15.14 -18.56 32.01
C LEU A 814 -13.84 -18.01 32.63
N THR A 815 -13.70 -16.68 32.68
CA THR A 815 -12.56 -15.98 33.31
C THR A 815 -12.39 -16.34 34.79
N ALA A 816 -13.49 -16.34 35.54
CA ALA A 816 -13.48 -16.73 36.96
C ALA A 816 -13.08 -18.21 37.13
N VAL A 817 -13.62 -19.08 36.27
CA VAL A 817 -13.29 -20.52 36.26
C VAL A 817 -11.82 -20.76 35.95
N MET A 818 -11.26 -20.05 34.97
CA MET A 818 -9.85 -20.14 34.61
C MET A 818 -8.94 -19.69 35.74
N THR A 819 -9.25 -18.55 36.36
CA THR A 819 -8.51 -18.04 37.52
C THR A 819 -8.49 -19.02 38.68
N LEU A 820 -9.64 -19.66 38.96
CA LEU A 820 -9.76 -20.68 40.01
C LEU A 820 -9.03 -21.99 39.70
N SER A 821 -8.81 -22.30 38.43
CA SER A 821 -8.32 -23.61 38.00
C SER A 821 -6.83 -23.61 37.69
N LEU A 822 -6.33 -22.54 37.09
CA LEU A 822 -4.98 -22.47 36.52
C LEU A 822 -3.92 -21.89 37.47
N LYS A 823 -4.28 -21.53 38.72
CA LYS A 823 -3.37 -20.90 39.71
C LYS A 823 -2.52 -19.80 39.07
N LEU A 824 -3.15 -18.87 38.35
CA LEU A 824 -2.46 -17.86 37.52
C LEU A 824 -1.73 -16.76 38.33
N TYR A 825 -1.61 -16.94 39.65
CA TYR A 825 -0.96 -16.03 40.60
C TYR A 825 0.04 -16.76 41.50
#